data_AF-A0A8H8NNE6-F1
#
_entry.id   AF-A0A8H8NNE6-F1
#
_cell.length_a   1.000
_cell.length_b   1.000
_cell.length_c   1.000
_cell.angle_alpha   90.00
_cell.angle_beta   90.00
_cell.angle_gamma   90.00
#
_symmetry.space_group_name_H-M   'P 1'
#
loop_
_entity.id
_entity.type
_entity.pdbx_description
1 polymer ?
#
loop_
_entity_poly.entity_id
_entity_poly.type
_entity_poly.pdbx_seq_one_letter_code
_entity_poly.pdbx_strand_id
1 'polypeptide(L)'
;MVLAQGRSRSWPHPPRERWPRDQLAGLGWKVKFDGHHQFEEIDAQNDTPLGILKRPRLVSQVCEAVAKVVGDHARKGELPLTLGGDHSLAMGTISGVLSAYPEACVVWVDAHADINTPSTSTSGNIHGMPLSFLLGIAGEVPRVESGPQPFEWIKPILRPDRLVYIGLRDVDNGEKQILREHGIRAYSMHEVDRYGIGRVVELALAYVNPDGNRPIHLSFDVDALDPSVAPSTGTPVRGGLTFREGHYICEAIAETGLLVGLDIMEVNPSLGAGDADSRIPHLHIMFIGNLIRTLPILGIAATAVDASPVPTFGQGSPSLRGVLCALPIVRTLCRKDTGEVDVLTPVGMARGLQTTSTSSRFVVQYASASRWGLPTKANAWNIPGNDINKMPPMCPQPNVPASTYSEDCLYMAIYTPVPSPSVLSNVPILVWVHGGSFEVGSASDPGLDGAALAKGTNSIVVVVQYRLGAFGLVPPTSMSGNSNLAVRDVITSLQFARQVLPSFGGDINKITLAGQSSGAQMIRALLGTPSASGLFSYAALHSDTMDYGFYKPQIITDLQTQLYTNTSGPLAACNDSACQMGISLPDIISAQEEMRNKVQNMYPVTLSGSPIRPVHDGQLLQYTMTGNSFPPAANMKPVLVMTVKDEAGNSIGTNLPAGFPASYFAIPVTTFLGTGRTSTIETSGNYDPDAYGAQAGYTNDSDNTRNAITQLFTDGYWRCPSWTFSRSWASKGGVVYTGEFQNGATYYANQNNAYCKQSGMVCHQDDIYILFGTTPSPTSAQTALTQEIQSRYSSFIRSGVPNPSSGSYAAWAQSGSTDVAALKLGGTGTRPAEACDPTFWGSQVPYDYQVYGL
;
A
#
# COMPACT_ATOMS: atom_id res chain seq x y z
N MET A 1 13.29 -9.05 33.58
CA MET A 1 13.86 -7.91 32.84
C MET A 1 15.06 -7.39 33.62
N VAL A 2 16.20 -7.30 32.94
CA VAL A 2 17.49 -6.86 33.45
C VAL A 2 17.87 -5.58 32.70
N LEU A 3 18.19 -4.50 33.42
CA LEU A 3 18.80 -3.32 32.83
C LEU A 3 20.29 -3.33 33.17
N ALA A 4 21.13 -3.26 32.14
CA ALA A 4 22.57 -3.23 32.29
C ALA A 4 23.13 -1.99 31.57
N GLN A 5 23.98 -1.21 32.25
CA GLN A 5 24.61 -0.03 31.67
C GLN A 5 26.10 -0.28 31.43
N GLY A 6 26.49 -0.37 30.16
CA GLY A 6 27.85 -0.14 29.68
C GLY A 6 28.12 1.35 29.51
N ARG A 7 29.38 1.78 29.63
CA ARG A 7 29.81 3.16 29.97
C ARG A 7 29.68 4.22 28.84
N SER A 8 28.61 4.23 28.05
CA SER A 8 28.27 5.39 27.20
C SER A 8 27.26 6.28 27.94
N ARG A 9 27.53 7.59 27.96
CA ARG A 9 26.88 8.55 28.86
C ARG A 9 25.37 8.68 28.61
N SER A 10 24.63 8.94 29.70
CA SER A 10 23.25 9.46 29.81
C SER A 10 22.07 8.54 29.46
N TRP A 11 21.61 7.79 30.47
CA TRP A 11 20.19 7.84 30.84
C TRP A 11 20.05 8.88 31.98
N PRO A 12 19.43 10.05 31.76
CA PRO A 12 18.95 10.85 32.88
C PRO A 12 17.88 10.03 33.63
N HIS A 13 17.73 10.25 34.93
CA HIS A 13 16.76 9.58 35.81
C HIS A 13 15.46 9.15 35.10
N PRO A 14 14.89 7.98 35.43
CA PRO A 14 13.72 7.45 34.74
C PRO A 14 12.61 8.51 34.75
N PRO A 15 12.12 8.96 33.58
CA PRO A 15 10.94 9.81 33.53
C PRO A 15 9.80 9.04 34.21
N ARG A 16 8.96 9.75 34.96
CA ARG A 16 7.76 9.19 35.62
C ARG A 16 6.68 8.69 34.64
N GLU A 17 6.99 8.55 33.36
CA GLU A 17 6.05 8.24 32.28
C GLU A 17 6.34 6.85 31.65
N ARG A 18 5.41 5.92 31.89
CA ARG A 18 5.18 4.59 31.23
C ARG A 18 6.42 3.85 30.73
N TRP A 19 7.19 3.36 31.70
CA TRP A 19 8.25 2.38 31.54
C TRP A 19 7.78 1.09 30.83
N PRO A 20 8.65 0.34 30.09
CA PRO A 20 8.27 -0.91 29.42
C PRO A 20 7.54 -1.90 30.33
N ARG A 21 7.85 -1.94 31.64
CA ARG A 21 7.15 -2.81 32.60
C ARG A 21 5.63 -2.65 32.57
N ASP A 22 5.12 -1.43 32.54
CA ASP A 22 3.66 -1.18 32.52
C ASP A 22 3.06 -1.59 31.17
N GLN A 23 3.81 -1.40 30.09
CA GLN A 23 3.41 -1.82 28.75
C GLN A 23 3.40 -3.35 28.62
N LEU A 24 4.42 -4.02 29.15
CA LEU A 24 4.54 -5.48 29.22
C LEU A 24 3.47 -6.12 30.10
N ALA A 25 3.20 -5.52 31.27
CA ALA A 25 2.11 -5.93 32.13
C ALA A 25 0.75 -5.76 31.44
N GLY A 26 0.55 -4.66 30.70
CA GLY A 26 -0.63 -4.42 29.88
C GLY A 26 -0.86 -5.45 28.76
N LEU A 27 0.15 -6.25 28.42
CA LEU A 27 0.09 -7.33 27.43
C LEU A 27 -0.06 -8.73 28.06
N GLY A 28 -0.27 -8.80 29.38
CA GLY A 28 -0.44 -10.06 30.09
C GLY A 28 0.85 -10.73 30.56
N TRP A 29 2.02 -10.10 30.37
CA TRP A 29 3.28 -10.61 30.93
C TRP A 29 3.37 -10.35 32.43
N LYS A 30 3.75 -11.38 33.19
CA LYS A 30 4.20 -11.21 34.59
C LYS A 30 5.65 -10.76 34.59
N VAL A 31 5.87 -9.45 34.63
CA VAL A 31 7.22 -8.87 34.58
C VAL A 31 7.82 -8.78 35.98
N LYS A 32 8.85 -9.60 36.23
CA LYS A 32 9.79 -9.40 37.32
C LYS A 32 10.93 -8.49 36.84
N PHE A 33 11.13 -7.39 37.56
CA PHE A 33 12.27 -6.52 37.37
C PHE A 33 13.33 -6.88 38.41
N ASP A 34 14.48 -7.38 37.97
CA ASP A 34 15.55 -7.83 38.88
C ASP A 34 16.59 -6.72 39.18
N GLY A 35 16.20 -5.46 38.95
CA GLY A 35 16.94 -4.27 39.34
C GLY A 35 17.60 -3.55 38.18
N HIS A 36 18.04 -2.33 38.46
CA HIS A 36 18.98 -1.60 37.62
C HIS A 36 20.37 -1.97 38.13
N HIS A 37 21.08 -2.84 37.43
CA HIS A 37 22.45 -3.19 37.82
C HIS A 37 23.36 -2.06 37.37
N GLN A 38 23.43 -1.02 38.21
CA GLN A 38 24.43 0.02 38.06
C GLN A 38 25.75 -0.54 38.55
N PHE A 39 26.59 -0.94 37.59
CA PHE A 39 27.96 -1.39 37.86
C PHE A 39 28.89 -0.21 38.22
N GLU A 40 28.34 0.86 38.80
CA GLU A 40 29.03 2.08 39.22
C GLU A 40 30.04 1.81 40.35
N GLU A 41 29.82 0.74 41.12
CA GLU A 41 30.76 0.24 42.14
C GLU A 41 32.02 -0.40 41.53
N ILE A 42 31.98 -0.78 40.24
CA ILE A 42 33.14 -1.28 39.53
C ILE A 42 33.97 -0.08 39.07
N ASP A 43 35.17 0.11 39.65
CA ASP A 43 36.05 1.24 39.35
C ASP A 43 36.43 1.29 37.86
N ALA A 44 35.64 2.06 37.12
CA ALA A 44 35.83 2.24 35.71
C ALA A 44 36.86 3.36 35.39
N GLN A 45 37.39 4.08 36.39
CA GLN A 45 38.36 5.15 36.16
C GLN A 45 39.79 4.64 35.97
N ASN A 46 40.12 3.40 36.36
CA ASN A 46 41.49 2.88 36.35
C ASN A 46 41.72 1.52 35.62
N ASP A 47 40.86 1.12 34.68
CA ASP A 47 41.08 -0.13 33.92
C ASP A 47 42.08 0.07 32.77
N THR A 48 43.34 -0.27 33.03
CA THR A 48 44.45 -0.15 32.07
C THR A 48 44.27 -1.14 30.91
N PRO A 49 44.45 -0.73 29.63
CA PRO A 49 44.36 -1.64 28.50
C PRO A 49 45.23 -2.89 28.65
N LEU A 50 44.74 -4.02 28.14
CA LEU A 50 45.44 -5.30 28.16
C LEU A 50 45.77 -5.69 26.72
N GLY A 51 47.01 -5.43 26.30
CA GLY A 51 47.35 -5.38 24.88
C GLY A 51 46.54 -4.29 24.17
N ILE A 52 45.83 -4.65 23.10
CA ILE A 52 44.94 -3.73 22.38
C ILE A 52 43.57 -3.56 23.08
N LEU A 53 43.20 -4.46 24.00
CA LEU A 53 41.87 -4.50 24.60
C LEU A 53 41.66 -3.33 25.56
N LYS A 54 40.62 -2.54 25.31
CA LYS A 54 40.23 -1.39 26.13
C LYS A 54 39.25 -1.82 27.22
N ARG A 55 39.57 -1.47 28.47
CA ARG A 55 38.75 -1.75 29.66
C ARG A 55 38.31 -3.22 29.82
N PRO A 56 39.23 -4.19 29.67
CA PRO A 56 38.88 -5.61 29.66
C PRO A 56 38.37 -6.12 31.01
N ARG A 57 38.87 -5.59 32.13
CA ARG A 57 38.46 -6.04 33.48
C ARG A 57 37.03 -5.60 33.76
N LEU A 58 36.72 -4.34 33.46
CA LEU A 58 35.38 -3.78 33.61
C LEU A 58 34.37 -4.55 32.76
N VAL A 59 34.63 -4.67 31.45
CA VAL A 59 33.71 -5.36 30.52
C VAL A 59 33.51 -6.82 30.96
N SER A 60 34.58 -7.52 31.34
CA SER A 60 34.50 -8.89 31.84
C SER A 60 33.62 -9.02 33.09
N GLN A 61 33.84 -8.18 34.11
CA GLN A 61 33.09 -8.27 35.37
C GLN A 61 31.61 -7.94 35.19
N VAL A 62 31.30 -6.94 34.36
CA VAL A 62 29.92 -6.59 34.00
C VAL A 62 29.23 -7.74 33.29
N CYS A 63 29.87 -8.32 32.27
CA CYS A 63 29.31 -9.44 31.51
C CYS A 63 29.15 -10.69 32.37
N GLU A 64 30.07 -10.97 33.30
CA GLU A 64 29.97 -12.11 34.23
C GLU A 64 28.76 -11.97 35.16
N ALA A 65 28.54 -10.76 35.69
CA ALA A 65 27.38 -10.47 36.52
C ALA A 65 26.07 -10.60 35.73
N VAL A 66 26.02 -10.11 34.49
CA VAL A 66 24.87 -10.29 33.59
C VAL A 66 24.63 -11.78 33.31
N ALA A 67 25.68 -12.55 33.02
CA ALA A 67 25.57 -14.00 32.78
C ALA A 67 24.96 -14.73 33.96
N LYS A 68 25.34 -14.37 35.18
CA LYS A 68 24.77 -14.96 36.40
C LYS A 68 23.27 -14.67 36.51
N VAL A 69 22.86 -13.42 36.35
CA VAL A 69 21.44 -13.01 36.47
C VAL A 69 20.60 -13.64 35.36
N VAL A 70 21.06 -13.56 34.11
CA VAL A 70 20.37 -14.15 32.95
C VAL A 70 20.25 -15.67 33.09
N GLY A 71 21.33 -16.35 33.49
CA GLY A 71 21.30 -17.79 33.72
C GLY A 71 20.40 -18.21 34.89
N ASP A 72 20.33 -17.42 35.97
CA ASP A 72 19.44 -17.68 37.11
C ASP A 72 17.96 -17.59 36.73
N HIS A 73 17.60 -16.71 35.79
CA HIS A 73 16.25 -16.62 35.22
C HIS A 73 15.96 -17.71 34.19
N ALA A 74 16.89 -17.93 33.24
CA ALA A 74 16.74 -18.94 32.20
C ALA A 74 16.56 -20.35 32.80
N ARG A 75 17.30 -20.71 33.86
CA ARG A 75 17.12 -21.99 34.58
C ARG A 75 15.74 -22.17 35.22
N LYS A 76 15.01 -21.09 35.47
CA LYS A 76 13.64 -21.12 36.01
C LYS A 76 12.57 -21.22 34.91
N GLY A 77 12.98 -21.24 33.64
CA GLY A 77 12.07 -21.17 32.49
C GLY A 77 11.46 -19.79 32.29
N GLU A 78 12.05 -18.75 32.88
CA GLU A 78 11.66 -17.37 32.64
C GLU A 78 12.37 -16.85 31.38
N LEU A 79 11.75 -15.92 30.64
CA LEU A 79 12.37 -15.25 29.48
C LEU A 79 13.21 -14.05 29.97
N PRO A 80 14.56 -14.15 30.04
CA PRO A 80 15.40 -13.00 30.34
C PRO A 80 15.36 -12.01 29.17
N LEU A 81 14.93 -10.79 29.48
CA LEU A 81 15.01 -9.61 28.61
C LEU A 81 16.07 -8.66 29.15
N THR A 82 17.10 -8.38 28.37
CA THR A 82 18.15 -7.39 28.69
C THR A 82 18.05 -6.18 27.78
N LEU A 83 18.08 -4.97 28.34
CA LEU A 83 17.99 -3.73 27.57
C LEU A 83 19.15 -2.78 27.90
N GLY A 84 19.79 -2.25 26.86
CA GLY A 84 20.82 -1.20 26.95
C GLY A 84 22.26 -1.72 27.07
N GLY A 85 23.22 -0.80 27.11
CA GLY A 85 24.66 -1.09 27.04
C GLY A 85 25.18 -1.13 25.59
N ASP A 86 26.50 -1.31 25.44
CA ASP A 86 27.11 -1.63 24.14
C ASP A 86 26.98 -3.13 23.86
N HIS A 87 27.21 -3.56 22.62
CA HIS A 87 26.94 -4.96 22.23
C HIS A 87 27.86 -5.99 22.91
N SER A 88 28.90 -5.57 23.66
CA SER A 88 29.75 -6.49 24.43
C SER A 88 28.98 -7.26 25.50
N LEU A 89 27.86 -6.72 25.99
CA LEU A 89 26.99 -7.38 26.97
C LEU A 89 26.40 -8.69 26.45
N ALA A 90 26.37 -8.91 25.14
CA ALA A 90 25.96 -10.18 24.55
C ALA A 90 26.82 -11.36 25.04
N MET A 91 28.09 -11.13 25.42
CA MET A 91 28.90 -12.16 26.10
C MET A 91 28.23 -12.67 27.37
N GLY A 92 27.63 -11.76 28.15
CA GLY A 92 26.92 -12.09 29.37
C GLY A 92 25.58 -12.77 29.09
N THR A 93 24.75 -12.16 28.24
CA THR A 93 23.38 -12.65 27.98
C THR A 93 23.39 -14.04 27.34
N ILE A 94 24.22 -14.25 26.31
CA ILE A 94 24.33 -15.53 25.61
C ILE A 94 24.95 -16.58 26.53
N SER A 95 26.01 -16.26 27.29
CA SER A 95 26.60 -17.21 28.25
C SER A 95 25.58 -17.63 29.32
N GLY A 96 24.77 -16.69 29.82
CA GLY A 96 23.70 -16.97 30.77
C GLY A 96 22.67 -17.95 30.19
N VAL A 97 22.19 -17.69 28.98
CA VAL A 97 21.21 -18.57 28.29
C VAL A 97 21.81 -19.93 27.98
N LEU A 98 23.03 -20.01 27.42
CA LEU A 98 23.69 -21.28 27.12
C LEU A 98 24.00 -22.10 28.38
N SER A 99 24.12 -21.47 29.56
CA SER A 99 24.26 -22.19 30.83
C SER A 99 22.99 -22.96 31.25
N ALA A 100 21.81 -22.53 30.78
CA ALA A 100 20.52 -23.17 31.02
C ALA A 100 20.06 -24.02 29.81
N TYR A 101 20.39 -23.58 28.60
CA TYR A 101 20.02 -24.17 27.33
C TYR A 101 21.28 -24.36 26.46
N PRO A 102 22.13 -25.36 26.73
CA PRO A 102 23.38 -25.57 25.97
C PRO A 102 23.19 -25.81 24.46
N GLU A 103 21.99 -26.24 24.08
CA GLU A 103 21.59 -26.51 22.68
C GLU A 103 20.97 -25.30 21.98
N ALA A 104 20.88 -24.14 22.66
CA ALA A 104 20.29 -22.96 22.06
C ALA A 104 21.10 -22.46 20.85
N CYS A 105 20.39 -21.94 19.86
CA CYS A 105 21.00 -21.20 18.76
C CYS A 105 20.85 -19.68 18.95
N VAL A 106 21.71 -18.94 18.27
CA VAL A 106 21.77 -17.48 18.32
C VAL A 106 21.40 -16.92 16.95
N VAL A 107 20.37 -16.07 16.94
CA VAL A 107 20.10 -15.18 15.81
C VAL A 107 20.65 -13.81 16.18
N TRP A 108 21.63 -13.34 15.41
CA TRP A 108 22.32 -12.08 15.60
C TRP A 108 21.85 -11.06 14.57
N VAL A 109 21.17 -10.01 15.02
CA VAL A 109 20.61 -8.96 14.16
C VAL A 109 21.41 -7.69 14.37
N ASP A 110 22.21 -7.30 13.38
CA ASP A 110 23.26 -6.28 13.55
C ASP A 110 23.73 -5.74 12.18
N ALA A 111 24.21 -4.50 12.14
CA ALA A 111 24.96 -3.96 11.01
C ALA A 111 26.39 -4.55 10.90
N HIS A 112 26.99 -4.87 12.05
CA HIS A 112 28.34 -5.36 12.27
C HIS A 112 28.35 -6.85 12.62
N ALA A 113 29.50 -7.51 12.48
CA ALA A 113 29.60 -8.95 12.75
C ALA A 113 30.05 -9.27 14.18
N ASP A 114 30.64 -8.31 14.89
CA ASP A 114 31.03 -8.38 16.29
C ASP A 114 31.79 -9.67 16.68
N ILE A 115 32.63 -10.11 15.74
CA ILE A 115 33.36 -11.39 15.80
C ILE A 115 34.86 -11.20 15.61
N ASN A 116 35.36 -9.96 15.70
CA ASN A 116 36.80 -9.74 15.72
C ASN A 116 37.45 -10.45 16.92
N THR A 117 38.69 -10.90 16.72
CA THR A 117 39.59 -11.32 17.81
C THR A 117 40.44 -10.13 18.26
N PRO A 118 41.12 -10.19 19.41
CA PRO A 118 42.14 -9.21 19.79
C PRO A 118 43.21 -9.01 18.71
N SER A 119 43.49 -10.03 17.88
CA SER A 119 44.48 -9.95 16.80
C SER A 119 43.96 -9.33 15.51
N THR A 120 42.65 -9.40 15.25
CA THR A 120 42.04 -8.86 14.01
C THR A 120 41.45 -7.47 14.20
N SER A 121 41.14 -7.08 15.45
CA SER A 121 40.63 -5.75 15.77
C SER A 121 41.68 -4.65 15.56
N THR A 122 41.27 -3.55 14.96
CA THR A 122 42.11 -2.34 14.82
C THR A 122 41.82 -1.28 15.90
N SER A 123 40.66 -1.37 16.56
CA SER A 123 40.18 -0.35 17.51
C SER A 123 40.45 -0.72 18.97
N GLY A 124 40.53 -2.01 19.29
CA GLY A 124 40.66 -2.51 20.65
C GLY A 124 39.38 -2.39 21.50
N ASN A 125 38.27 -1.91 20.93
CA ASN A 125 36.99 -1.86 21.63
C ASN A 125 36.37 -3.27 21.63
N ILE A 126 35.94 -3.74 22.80
CA ILE A 126 35.49 -5.13 23.01
C ILE A 126 34.09 -5.40 22.46
N HIS A 127 33.27 -4.35 22.24
CA HIS A 127 31.94 -4.49 21.62
C HIS A 127 31.98 -5.16 20.24
N GLY A 128 33.06 -5.00 19.46
CA GLY A 128 33.22 -5.69 18.18
C GLY A 128 33.80 -7.11 18.27
N MET A 129 33.96 -7.67 19.48
CA MET A 129 34.56 -8.99 19.71
C MET A 129 33.69 -10.05 20.43
N PRO A 130 32.46 -9.81 20.90
CA PRO A 130 31.77 -10.71 21.83
C PRO A 130 31.62 -12.14 21.29
N LEU A 131 31.32 -12.30 20.00
CA LEU A 131 31.11 -13.63 19.40
C LEU A 131 32.41 -14.43 19.28
N SER A 132 33.57 -13.80 19.16
CA SER A 132 34.84 -14.53 19.10
C SER A 132 35.18 -15.20 20.44
N PHE A 133 34.84 -14.55 21.57
CA PHE A 133 34.95 -15.15 22.91
C PHE A 133 33.96 -16.30 23.10
N LEU A 134 32.69 -16.11 22.70
CA LEU A 134 31.64 -17.11 22.85
C LEU A 134 31.86 -18.37 21.99
N LEU A 135 32.48 -18.22 20.82
CA LEU A 135 32.85 -19.32 19.93
C LEU A 135 34.19 -19.98 20.33
N GLY A 136 34.94 -19.39 21.26
CA GLY A 136 36.27 -19.88 21.67
C GLY A 136 37.37 -19.65 20.63
N ILE A 137 37.17 -18.68 19.72
CA ILE A 137 38.09 -18.36 18.62
C ILE A 137 38.84 -17.04 18.82
N ALA A 138 38.63 -16.36 19.95
CA ALA A 138 39.33 -15.13 20.33
C ALA A 138 40.87 -15.28 20.39
N GLY A 139 41.41 -16.51 20.38
CA GLY A 139 42.84 -16.75 20.42
C GLY A 139 43.47 -16.41 21.78
N GLU A 140 44.74 -16.02 21.78
CA GLU A 140 45.44 -15.63 23.01
C GLU A 140 44.97 -14.24 23.49
N VAL A 141 44.12 -14.25 24.52
CA VAL A 141 43.74 -13.05 25.26
C VAL A 141 44.90 -12.68 26.20
N PRO A 142 45.44 -11.45 26.16
CA PRO A 142 46.57 -11.10 27.01
C PRO A 142 46.17 -11.20 28.50
N ARG A 143 47.12 -11.59 29.37
CA ARG A 143 46.87 -11.91 30.79
C ARG A 143 47.26 -10.79 31.73
N VAL A 144 46.53 -10.64 32.84
CA VAL A 144 46.88 -9.70 33.91
C VAL A 144 47.92 -10.30 34.85
N GLU A 145 48.84 -9.47 35.37
CA GLU A 145 49.93 -9.91 36.24
C GLU A 145 49.46 -10.46 37.60
N SER A 146 48.35 -9.92 38.14
CA SER A 146 47.76 -10.34 39.41
C SER A 146 46.25 -10.11 39.42
N GLY A 147 45.49 -11.02 40.05
CA GLY A 147 44.03 -10.98 40.13
C GLY A 147 43.33 -11.95 39.17
N PRO A 148 41.98 -11.98 39.17
CA PRO A 148 41.22 -12.83 38.25
C PRO A 148 41.48 -12.43 36.80
N GLN A 149 41.66 -13.43 35.93
CA GLN A 149 41.90 -13.16 34.51
C GLN A 149 40.57 -12.72 33.85
N PRO A 150 40.55 -11.59 33.13
CA PRO A 150 39.37 -11.18 32.37
C PRO A 150 38.93 -12.28 31.38
N PHE A 151 37.63 -12.46 31.26
CA PHE A 151 36.97 -13.39 30.32
C PHE A 151 37.20 -14.89 30.57
N GLU A 152 37.98 -15.29 31.58
CA GLU A 152 38.23 -16.72 31.90
C GLU A 152 36.94 -17.46 32.33
N TRP A 153 35.95 -16.72 32.83
CA TRP A 153 34.64 -17.26 33.20
C TRP A 153 33.77 -17.66 31.98
N ILE A 154 34.11 -17.18 30.77
CA ILE A 154 33.36 -17.48 29.54
C ILE A 154 33.64 -18.92 29.11
N LYS A 155 32.58 -19.72 29.02
CA LYS A 155 32.65 -21.08 28.47
C LYS A 155 32.26 -21.04 27.00
N PRO A 156 33.14 -21.44 26.05
CA PRO A 156 32.85 -21.37 24.62
C PRO A 156 31.92 -22.51 24.20
N ILE A 157 30.65 -22.40 24.57
CA ILE A 157 29.60 -23.40 24.30
C ILE A 157 28.93 -23.15 22.95
N LEU A 158 28.97 -21.90 22.45
CA LEU A 158 28.36 -21.54 21.17
C LEU A 158 29.13 -22.23 20.04
N ARG A 159 28.39 -22.90 19.17
CA ARG A 159 28.96 -23.53 17.98
C ARG A 159 28.72 -22.66 16.74
N PRO A 160 29.66 -22.63 15.77
CA PRO A 160 29.48 -21.88 14.53
C PRO A 160 28.19 -22.21 13.76
N ASP A 161 27.77 -23.49 13.75
CA ASP A 161 26.56 -23.96 13.07
C ASP A 161 25.25 -23.64 13.81
N ARG A 162 25.35 -22.96 14.96
CA ARG A 162 24.23 -22.48 15.77
C ARG A 162 24.15 -20.95 15.81
N LEU A 163 24.95 -20.27 14.99
CA LEU A 163 24.98 -18.82 14.87
C LEU A 163 24.58 -18.41 13.45
N VAL A 164 23.70 -17.42 13.34
CA VAL A 164 23.33 -16.82 12.06
C VAL A 164 23.17 -15.32 12.17
N TYR A 165 23.66 -14.60 11.18
CA TYR A 165 23.55 -13.15 11.09
C TYR A 165 22.44 -12.71 10.14
N ILE A 166 21.76 -11.62 10.51
CA ILE A 166 20.79 -10.91 9.67
C ILE A 166 21.09 -9.41 9.73
N GLY A 167 21.21 -8.75 8.58
CA GLY A 167 21.33 -7.29 8.47
C GLY A 167 22.75 -6.75 8.30
N LEU A 168 23.76 -7.64 8.19
CA LEU A 168 25.16 -7.24 8.03
C LEU A 168 25.33 -6.30 6.85
N ARG A 169 26.10 -5.23 7.04
CA ARG A 169 26.45 -4.31 5.95
C ARG A 169 27.74 -3.54 6.18
N ASP A 170 28.26 -3.49 7.41
CA ASP A 170 29.57 -2.93 7.71
C ASP A 170 30.40 -3.98 8.47
N VAL A 171 31.21 -4.74 7.72
CA VAL A 171 31.93 -5.90 8.25
C VAL A 171 33.41 -5.76 7.93
N ASP A 172 34.25 -5.88 8.95
CA ASP A 172 35.70 -5.79 8.82
C ASP A 172 36.27 -6.95 7.99
N ASN A 173 37.44 -6.74 7.38
CA ASN A 173 38.08 -7.81 6.60
C ASN A 173 38.45 -9.03 7.47
N GLY A 174 38.85 -8.81 8.73
CA GLY A 174 39.12 -9.89 9.68
C GLY A 174 37.87 -10.71 9.99
N GLU A 175 36.74 -10.04 10.21
CA GLU A 175 35.45 -10.69 10.46
C GLU A 175 34.97 -11.48 9.24
N LYS A 176 35.07 -10.90 8.04
CA LYS A 176 34.75 -11.62 6.78
C LYS A 176 35.56 -12.89 6.62
N GLN A 177 36.83 -12.88 7.03
CA GLN A 177 37.68 -14.06 7.01
C GLN A 177 37.19 -15.10 8.03
N ILE A 178 36.95 -14.69 9.27
CA ILE A 178 36.48 -15.57 10.35
C ILE A 178 35.15 -16.24 9.98
N LEU A 179 34.18 -15.48 9.44
CA LEU A 179 32.88 -16.00 9.01
C LEU A 179 33.02 -17.09 7.95
N ARG A 180 33.94 -16.90 6.98
CA ARG A 180 34.22 -17.88 5.93
C ARG A 180 34.92 -19.12 6.46
N GLU A 181 35.94 -18.94 7.30
CA GLU A 181 36.74 -20.03 7.87
C GLU A 181 35.89 -20.96 8.73
N HIS A 182 34.95 -20.42 9.50
CA HIS A 182 34.08 -21.18 10.40
C HIS A 182 32.74 -21.57 9.76
N GLY A 183 32.50 -21.21 8.50
CA GLY A 183 31.28 -21.56 7.77
C GLY A 183 30.01 -20.96 8.37
N ILE A 184 30.12 -19.81 9.04
CA ILE A 184 28.99 -19.16 9.72
C ILE A 184 28.11 -18.47 8.69
N ARG A 185 26.81 -18.73 8.76
CA ARG A 185 25.85 -18.18 7.79
C ARG A 185 25.56 -16.72 8.12
N ALA A 186 25.73 -15.85 7.13
CA ALA A 186 25.38 -14.45 7.25
C ALA A 186 24.48 -14.02 6.08
N TYR A 187 23.38 -13.34 6.43
CA TYR A 187 22.49 -12.68 5.49
C TYR A 187 22.69 -11.17 5.64
N SER A 188 23.45 -10.60 4.71
CA SER A 188 23.68 -9.16 4.63
C SER A 188 22.42 -8.44 4.13
N MET A 189 22.45 -7.11 4.13
CA MET A 189 21.41 -6.33 3.47
C MET A 189 21.23 -6.69 1.99
N HIS A 190 22.26 -7.23 1.32
CA HIS A 190 22.09 -7.77 -0.04
C HIS A 190 21.09 -8.94 -0.09
N GLU A 191 21.17 -9.88 0.85
CA GLU A 191 20.23 -11.00 0.92
C GLU A 191 18.84 -10.54 1.38
N VAL A 192 18.77 -9.55 2.27
CA VAL A 192 17.50 -8.93 2.68
C VAL A 192 16.84 -8.23 1.49
N ASP A 193 17.56 -7.43 0.71
CA ASP A 193 17.05 -6.77 -0.49
C ASP A 193 16.63 -7.77 -1.57
N ARG A 194 17.41 -8.86 -1.71
CA ARG A 194 17.21 -9.86 -2.77
C ARG A 194 16.06 -10.82 -2.47
N TYR A 195 15.92 -11.27 -1.23
CA TYR A 195 14.98 -12.32 -0.85
C TYR A 195 13.81 -11.79 -0.01
N GLY A 196 13.91 -10.56 0.52
CA GLY A 196 13.00 -10.02 1.52
C GLY A 196 13.29 -10.59 2.92
N ILE A 197 13.00 -9.79 3.96
CA ILE A 197 13.27 -10.20 5.35
C ILE A 197 12.59 -11.52 5.73
N GLY A 198 11.38 -11.76 5.22
CA GLY A 198 10.60 -12.98 5.47
C GLY A 198 11.37 -14.24 5.13
N ARG A 199 11.86 -14.28 3.89
CA ARG A 199 12.64 -15.41 3.41
C ARG A 199 14.00 -15.52 4.10
N VAL A 200 14.63 -14.39 4.42
CA VAL A 200 15.90 -14.39 5.17
C VAL A 200 15.72 -15.03 6.54
N VAL A 201 14.66 -14.70 7.28
CA VAL A 201 14.37 -15.32 8.58
C VAL A 201 14.08 -16.81 8.44
N GLU A 202 13.28 -17.23 7.45
CA GLU A 202 13.06 -18.65 7.16
C GLU A 202 14.37 -19.40 6.88
N LEU A 203 15.24 -18.82 6.06
CA LEU A 203 16.54 -19.38 5.71
C LEU A 203 17.51 -19.39 6.90
N ALA A 204 17.42 -18.40 7.78
CA ALA A 204 18.18 -18.33 9.01
C ALA A 204 17.75 -19.42 9.99
N LEU A 205 16.45 -19.53 10.27
CA LEU A 205 15.88 -20.56 11.16
C LEU A 205 16.11 -21.97 10.61
N ALA A 206 15.95 -22.19 9.30
CA ALA A 206 16.24 -23.49 8.69
C ALA A 206 17.71 -23.90 8.82
N TYR A 207 18.63 -22.92 8.90
CA TYR A 207 20.06 -23.19 9.11
C TYR A 207 20.37 -23.51 10.59
N VAL A 208 19.96 -22.64 11.52
CA VAL A 208 20.32 -22.81 12.94
C VAL A 208 19.39 -23.73 13.74
N ASN A 209 18.18 -23.95 13.26
CA ASN A 209 17.14 -24.77 13.89
C ASN A 209 16.40 -25.64 12.84
N PRO A 210 17.11 -26.53 12.12
CA PRO A 210 16.54 -27.33 11.02
C PRO A 210 15.41 -28.26 11.47
N ASP A 211 15.46 -28.72 12.73
CA ASP A 211 14.49 -29.64 13.32
C ASP A 211 13.31 -28.92 13.99
N GLY A 212 13.33 -27.57 14.04
CA GLY A 212 12.25 -26.75 14.58
C GLY A 212 12.01 -26.93 16.07
N ASN A 213 13.03 -27.31 16.86
CA ASN A 213 12.88 -27.62 18.29
C ASN A 213 14.00 -27.05 19.19
N ARG A 214 14.98 -26.33 18.63
CA ARG A 214 16.08 -25.73 19.39
C ARG A 214 15.64 -24.43 20.06
N PRO A 215 15.98 -24.21 21.34
CA PRO A 215 15.80 -22.91 21.97
C PRO A 215 16.55 -21.82 21.21
N ILE A 216 15.99 -20.62 21.16
CA ILE A 216 16.53 -19.48 20.40
C ILE A 216 16.87 -18.35 21.36
N HIS A 217 18.08 -17.83 21.25
CA HIS A 217 18.49 -16.55 21.80
C HIS A 217 18.53 -15.51 20.68
N LEU A 218 17.76 -14.43 20.82
CA LEU A 218 17.78 -13.31 19.89
C LEU A 218 18.64 -12.18 20.49
N SER A 219 19.75 -11.87 19.82
CA SER A 219 20.56 -10.69 20.12
C SER A 219 20.32 -9.65 19.03
N PHE A 220 19.82 -8.48 19.42
CA PHE A 220 19.38 -7.44 18.51
C PHE A 220 20.13 -6.14 18.79
N ASP A 221 21.06 -5.78 17.93
CA ASP A 221 21.63 -4.44 17.89
C ASP A 221 20.66 -3.48 17.18
N VAL A 222 20.32 -2.36 17.83
CA VAL A 222 19.42 -1.38 17.21
C VAL A 222 20.04 -0.70 15.98
N ASP A 223 21.36 -0.72 15.84
CA ASP A 223 22.03 -0.21 14.65
C ASP A 223 21.86 -1.11 13.43
N ALA A 224 21.32 -2.33 13.57
CA ALA A 224 20.85 -3.13 12.45
C ALA A 224 19.79 -2.40 11.60
N LEU A 225 19.05 -1.49 12.23
CA LEU A 225 18.05 -0.65 11.58
C LEU A 225 18.69 0.53 10.86
N ASP A 226 18.00 1.08 9.87
CA ASP A 226 18.46 2.32 9.24
C ASP A 226 18.47 3.48 10.25
N PRO A 227 19.47 4.39 10.23
CA PRO A 227 19.53 5.53 11.15
C PRO A 227 18.32 6.48 11.07
N SER A 228 17.55 6.47 9.98
CA SER A 228 16.26 7.17 9.92
C SER A 228 15.19 6.60 10.85
N VAL A 229 15.38 5.36 11.33
CA VAL A 229 14.50 4.62 12.23
C VAL A 229 15.05 4.62 13.67
N ALA A 230 16.35 4.35 13.83
CA ALA A 230 17.02 4.29 15.13
C ALA A 230 18.24 5.23 15.17
N PRO A 231 18.04 6.57 15.23
CA PRO A 231 19.14 7.53 15.18
C PRO A 231 20.02 7.53 16.45
N SER A 232 19.51 7.01 17.56
CA SER A 232 20.18 7.08 18.87
C SER A 232 21.03 5.82 19.17
N THR A 233 21.98 5.53 18.27
CA THR A 233 22.99 4.45 18.40
C THR A 233 24.41 5.02 18.24
N GLY A 234 25.42 4.34 18.82
CA GLY A 234 26.82 4.76 18.77
C GLY A 234 27.51 4.60 17.41
N THR A 235 27.01 3.71 16.55
CA THR A 235 27.63 3.28 15.28
C THR A 235 26.62 3.24 14.12
N PRO A 236 25.95 4.36 13.76
CA PRO A 236 24.89 4.32 12.75
C PRO A 236 25.42 4.05 11.34
N VAL A 237 24.92 3.00 10.69
CA VAL A 237 25.25 2.67 9.29
C VAL A 237 24.01 2.81 8.40
N ARG A 238 24.07 3.60 7.33
CA ARG A 238 22.91 3.77 6.41
C ARG A 238 22.60 2.51 5.60
N GLY A 239 21.35 2.41 5.11
CA GLY A 239 20.88 1.28 4.32
C GLY A 239 20.59 0.04 5.17
N GLY A 240 20.16 0.25 6.42
CA GLY A 240 19.82 -0.82 7.35
C GLY A 240 18.36 -1.29 7.21
N LEU A 241 17.98 -2.22 8.08
CA LEU A 241 16.62 -2.75 8.16
C LEU A 241 15.60 -1.62 8.41
N THR A 242 14.46 -1.69 7.74
CA THR A 242 13.33 -0.82 8.06
C THR A 242 12.72 -1.20 9.40
N PHE A 243 11.97 -0.28 10.01
CA PHE A 243 11.22 -0.52 11.25
C PHE A 243 10.38 -1.81 11.21
N ARG A 244 9.74 -2.09 10.06
CA ARG A 244 8.89 -3.28 9.89
C ARG A 244 9.70 -4.56 9.80
N GLU A 245 10.87 -4.51 9.19
CA GLU A 245 11.72 -5.70 9.05
C GLU A 245 12.32 -6.12 10.39
N GLY A 246 12.79 -5.17 11.20
CA GLY A 246 13.22 -5.45 12.57
C GLY A 246 12.09 -6.03 13.44
N HIS A 247 10.88 -5.49 13.31
CA HIS A 247 9.68 -6.03 13.96
C HIS A 247 9.37 -7.46 13.54
N TYR A 248 9.40 -7.73 12.23
CA TYR A 248 9.09 -9.04 11.67
C TYR A 248 10.07 -10.11 12.18
N ILE A 249 11.37 -9.81 12.31
CA ILE A 249 12.35 -10.76 12.87
C ILE A 249 11.93 -11.18 14.28
N CYS A 250 11.54 -10.22 15.12
CA CYS A 250 11.13 -10.48 16.50
C CYS A 250 9.82 -11.27 16.56
N GLU A 251 8.83 -10.93 15.72
CA GLU A 251 7.58 -11.67 15.55
C GLU A 251 7.83 -13.13 15.15
N ALA A 252 8.54 -13.35 14.05
CA ALA A 252 8.80 -14.67 13.51
C ALA A 252 9.59 -15.57 14.47
N ILE A 253 10.56 -15.00 15.21
CA ILE A 253 11.32 -15.75 16.22
C ILE A 253 10.43 -16.08 17.43
N ALA A 254 9.60 -15.15 17.90
CA ALA A 254 8.68 -15.40 19.01
C ALA A 254 7.61 -16.45 18.65
N GLU A 255 7.09 -16.41 17.42
CA GLU A 255 6.10 -17.36 16.88
C GLU A 255 6.59 -18.81 16.84
N THR A 256 7.91 -19.03 16.84
CA THR A 256 8.45 -20.39 16.99
C THR A 256 8.07 -21.04 18.32
N GLY A 257 7.74 -20.24 19.35
CA GLY A 257 7.56 -20.71 20.72
C GLY A 257 8.86 -21.17 21.40
N LEU A 258 10.02 -20.92 20.77
CA LEU A 258 11.32 -21.40 21.21
C LEU A 258 12.23 -20.27 21.73
N LEU A 259 11.76 -19.03 21.77
CA LEU A 259 12.52 -17.89 22.29
C LEU A 259 12.77 -18.04 23.81
N VAL A 260 14.04 -18.21 24.19
CA VAL A 260 14.46 -18.40 25.59
C VAL A 260 15.38 -17.30 26.11
N GLY A 261 15.74 -16.32 25.27
CA GLY A 261 16.51 -15.15 25.67
C GLY A 261 16.43 -14.04 24.63
N LEU A 262 16.35 -12.80 25.11
CA LEU A 262 16.31 -11.61 24.26
C LEU A 262 17.19 -10.51 24.85
N ASP A 263 18.06 -9.96 24.01
CA ASP A 263 18.74 -8.71 24.30
C ASP A 263 18.60 -7.68 23.19
N ILE A 264 18.46 -6.41 23.60
CA ILE A 264 18.37 -5.25 22.71
C ILE A 264 19.43 -4.24 23.14
N MET A 265 20.44 -4.05 22.29
CA MET A 265 21.72 -3.40 22.59
C MET A 265 21.92 -2.09 21.82
N GLU A 266 22.99 -1.34 22.14
CA GLU A 266 23.39 -0.04 21.56
C GLU A 266 22.34 1.07 21.63
N VAL A 267 21.46 0.99 22.61
CA VAL A 267 20.45 2.03 22.87
C VAL A 267 21.08 3.18 23.65
N ASN A 268 21.35 4.31 22.97
CA ASN A 268 21.85 5.52 23.62
C ASN A 268 20.94 6.73 23.38
N PRO A 269 19.92 6.97 24.24
CA PRO A 269 18.97 8.06 24.06
C PRO A 269 19.56 9.47 24.08
N SER A 270 20.80 9.63 24.58
CA SER A 270 21.45 10.94 24.67
C SER A 270 22.06 11.43 23.36
N LEU A 271 22.34 10.54 22.41
CA LEU A 271 22.84 10.89 21.07
C LEU A 271 21.75 11.53 20.19
N GLY A 272 20.47 11.32 20.52
CA GLY A 272 19.33 11.90 19.81
C GLY A 272 18.93 13.32 20.21
N ALA A 273 19.65 13.96 21.15
CA ALA A 273 19.24 15.24 21.75
C ALA A 273 19.73 16.51 21.00
N GLY A 274 20.25 16.36 19.78
CA GLY A 274 20.95 17.43 19.04
C GLY A 274 20.08 18.41 18.26
N ASP A 275 18.87 18.04 17.84
CA ASP A 275 17.98 18.90 17.04
C ASP A 275 16.55 18.86 17.58
N ALA A 276 16.11 19.99 18.14
CA ALA A 276 14.76 20.53 18.39
C ALA A 276 13.50 19.63 18.58
N ASP A 277 13.58 18.29 18.67
CA ASP A 277 12.42 17.41 18.83
C ASP A 277 12.57 16.54 20.07
N SER A 278 11.87 16.94 21.14
CA SER A 278 11.79 16.24 22.43
C SER A 278 11.09 14.87 22.37
N ARG A 279 10.86 14.32 21.16
CA ARG A 279 10.19 13.02 20.91
C ARG A 279 11.15 11.85 20.64
N ILE A 280 12.44 12.09 20.43
CA ILE A 280 13.40 11.05 20.01
C ILE A 280 13.64 9.95 21.08
N PRO A 281 13.79 10.28 22.38
CA PRO A 281 13.85 9.24 23.43
C PRO A 281 12.54 8.43 23.58
N HIS A 282 11.40 9.05 23.30
CA HIS A 282 10.09 8.39 23.33
C HIS A 282 9.92 7.38 22.18
N LEU A 283 10.49 7.64 21.01
CA LEU A 283 10.41 6.73 19.86
C LEU A 283 11.18 5.42 20.12
N HIS A 284 12.33 5.50 20.81
CA HIS A 284 13.15 4.33 21.18
C HIS A 284 12.50 3.48 22.28
N ILE A 285 11.90 4.10 23.30
CA ILE A 285 11.16 3.38 24.36
C ILE A 285 9.85 2.79 23.82
N MET A 286 9.17 3.48 22.90
CA MET A 286 8.03 2.92 22.16
C MET A 286 8.45 1.82 21.20
N PHE A 287 9.64 1.88 20.60
CA PHE A 287 10.19 0.83 19.75
C PHE A 287 10.45 -0.44 20.56
N ILE A 288 11.18 -0.36 21.68
CA ILE A 288 11.38 -1.49 22.60
C ILE A 288 10.03 -2.02 23.10
N GLY A 289 9.12 -1.13 23.51
CA GLY A 289 7.76 -1.51 23.91
C GLY A 289 6.96 -2.21 22.81
N ASN A 290 7.08 -1.76 21.56
CA ASN A 290 6.40 -2.36 20.40
C ASN A 290 7.08 -3.65 19.91
N LEU A 291 8.40 -3.77 20.02
CA LEU A 291 9.17 -4.97 19.70
C LEU A 291 8.86 -6.10 20.68
N ILE A 292 8.54 -5.76 21.94
CA ILE A 292 8.14 -6.73 22.95
C ILE A 292 6.61 -6.95 22.96
N ARG A 293 5.81 -6.02 22.42
CA ARG A 293 4.34 -6.17 22.22
C ARG A 293 3.94 -7.38 21.40
N THR A 294 4.86 -7.90 20.59
CA THR A 294 4.63 -9.02 19.69
C THR A 294 4.97 -10.37 20.34
N LEU A 295 5.60 -10.39 21.52
CA LEU A 295 5.94 -11.63 22.22
C LEU A 295 4.73 -12.39 22.83
N PRO A 296 3.59 -11.78 23.23
CA PRO A 296 2.42 -12.51 23.73
C PRO A 296 1.22 -12.46 22.77
N ILE A 297 1.17 -13.33 21.76
CA ILE A 297 -0.10 -13.72 21.13
C ILE A 297 -0.56 -15.12 21.57
N LEU A 298 0.19 -15.79 22.45
CA LEU A 298 -0.16 -17.08 23.04
C LEU A 298 -0.13 -17.02 24.57
N GLY A 299 -1.18 -16.45 25.16
CA GLY A 299 -1.33 -16.40 26.63
C GLY A 299 -2.76 -16.37 27.18
N ILE A 300 -3.79 -16.17 26.35
CA ILE A 300 -5.19 -16.07 26.83
C ILE A 300 -5.98 -17.39 26.64
N ALA A 301 -5.40 -18.43 26.03
CA ALA A 301 -6.09 -19.70 25.80
C ALA A 301 -5.70 -20.84 26.76
N ALA A 302 -5.26 -20.54 27.98
CA ALA A 302 -4.91 -21.55 28.97
C ALA A 302 -5.35 -21.16 30.38
N THR A 303 -6.64 -21.31 30.70
CA THR A 303 -7.12 -21.96 31.93
C THR A 303 -8.65 -22.06 31.96
N ALA A 304 -9.12 -23.30 32.20
CA ALA A 304 -10.43 -23.70 32.71
C ALA A 304 -11.68 -23.42 31.87
N VAL A 305 -12.05 -24.40 31.03
CA VAL A 305 -13.45 -24.76 30.83
C VAL A 305 -13.58 -26.25 31.14
N ASP A 306 -14.47 -26.52 32.11
CA ASP A 306 -14.81 -27.83 32.65
C ASP A 306 -15.26 -28.83 31.59
N ALA A 307 -14.94 -30.10 31.86
CA ALA A 307 -15.27 -31.24 31.05
C ALA A 307 -16.79 -31.53 31.06
N SER A 308 -17.42 -31.46 29.88
CA SER A 308 -18.68 -32.16 29.52
C SER A 308 -18.83 -32.18 27.99
N PRO A 309 -19.55 -33.17 27.42
CA PRO A 309 -19.02 -34.00 26.35
C PRO A 309 -19.12 -33.38 24.95
N VAL A 310 -18.09 -33.68 24.16
CA VAL A 310 -17.98 -33.44 22.72
C VAL A 310 -19.15 -34.12 21.97
N PRO A 311 -19.79 -33.46 20.99
CA PRO A 311 -20.73 -34.13 20.10
C PRO A 311 -19.97 -35.18 19.29
N THR A 312 -20.44 -36.42 19.35
CA THR A 312 -19.95 -37.54 18.55
C THR A 312 -20.05 -37.23 17.06
N PHE A 313 -18.93 -36.82 16.45
CA PHE A 313 -18.75 -36.98 15.01
C PHE A 313 -18.59 -38.47 14.73
N GLY A 314 -19.55 -39.01 13.98
CA GLY A 314 -19.56 -40.40 13.56
C GLY A 314 -18.25 -40.78 12.88
N GLN A 315 -17.65 -41.87 13.38
CA GLN A 315 -16.50 -42.51 12.78
C GLN A 315 -16.86 -43.02 11.37
N GLY A 316 -16.35 -42.33 10.35
CA GLY A 316 -15.96 -42.97 9.10
C GLY A 316 -14.45 -43.15 9.14
N SER A 317 -13.98 -44.40 9.17
CA SER A 317 -12.57 -44.73 9.03
C SER A 317 -11.97 -44.01 7.81
N PRO A 318 -10.77 -43.42 7.89
CA PRO A 318 -10.15 -42.79 6.73
C PRO A 318 -9.99 -43.85 5.65
N SER A 319 -10.67 -43.66 4.51
CA SER A 319 -10.53 -44.57 3.38
C SER A 319 -9.05 -44.61 2.96
N LEU A 320 -8.56 -45.78 2.57
CA LEU A 320 -7.19 -45.98 2.05
C LEU A 320 -6.81 -44.95 0.97
N ARG A 321 -7.83 -44.43 0.25
CA ARG A 321 -7.74 -43.38 -0.76
C ARG A 321 -7.23 -42.04 -0.20
N GLY A 322 -7.66 -41.62 0.99
CA GLY A 322 -7.27 -40.35 1.60
C GLY A 322 -5.78 -40.28 1.96
N VAL A 323 -5.21 -41.41 2.37
CA VAL A 323 -3.78 -41.54 2.68
C VAL A 323 -2.95 -41.60 1.38
N LEU A 324 -3.44 -42.30 0.36
CA LEU A 324 -2.79 -42.38 -0.94
C LEU A 324 -2.74 -41.04 -1.70
N CYS A 325 -3.75 -40.17 -1.54
CA CYS A 325 -3.82 -38.87 -2.23
C CYS A 325 -2.90 -37.77 -1.66
N ALA A 326 -2.26 -38.01 -0.50
CA ALA A 326 -1.29 -37.08 0.11
C ALA A 326 0.15 -37.27 -0.44
N LEU A 327 0.39 -38.31 -1.24
CA LEU A 327 1.69 -38.57 -1.85
C LEU A 327 1.88 -37.74 -3.14
N PRO A 328 3.06 -37.13 -3.38
CA PRO A 328 3.30 -36.20 -4.49
C PRO A 328 2.99 -36.77 -5.89
N ILE A 329 3.17 -38.08 -6.07
CA ILE A 329 3.03 -38.78 -7.36
C ILE A 329 1.56 -39.15 -7.66
N VAL A 330 0.69 -39.21 -6.65
CA VAL A 330 -0.71 -39.67 -6.77
C VAL A 330 -1.70 -38.49 -6.74
N ARG A 331 -1.24 -37.27 -6.41
CA ARG A 331 -2.05 -36.05 -6.27
C ARG A 331 -2.84 -35.70 -7.55
N THR A 332 -2.32 -36.05 -8.73
CA THR A 332 -2.95 -35.85 -10.03
C THR A 332 -4.16 -36.75 -10.29
N LEU A 333 -4.28 -37.90 -9.61
CA LEU A 333 -5.36 -38.87 -9.80
C LEU A 333 -6.54 -38.67 -8.82
N CYS A 334 -6.40 -37.75 -7.85
CA CYS A 334 -7.35 -37.56 -6.75
C CYS A 334 -8.14 -36.24 -6.79
N ARG A 335 -8.01 -35.43 -7.84
CA ARG A 335 -8.70 -34.14 -7.93
C ARG A 335 -10.21 -34.37 -8.07
N LYS A 336 -10.99 -33.97 -7.05
CA LYS A 336 -12.39 -33.57 -7.27
C LYS A 336 -12.34 -32.14 -7.82
N ASP A 337 -12.85 -31.93 -9.02
CA ASP A 337 -13.05 -30.59 -9.59
C ASP A 337 -14.16 -29.88 -8.79
N THR A 338 -13.78 -29.14 -7.74
CA THR A 338 -14.70 -28.19 -7.06
C THR A 338 -14.52 -26.77 -7.57
N GLY A 339 -13.49 -26.49 -8.39
CA GLY A 339 -13.18 -25.13 -8.87
C GLY A 339 -12.68 -24.18 -7.78
N GLU A 340 -12.50 -24.63 -6.53
CA GLU A 340 -11.97 -23.82 -5.43
C GLU A 340 -10.44 -23.74 -5.48
N VAL A 341 -9.89 -22.58 -5.13
CA VAL A 341 -8.44 -22.31 -5.09
C VAL A 341 -8.08 -21.61 -3.80
N ASP A 342 -7.10 -22.14 -3.08
CA ASP A 342 -6.63 -21.59 -1.80
C ASP A 342 -5.22 -21.01 -1.92
N VAL A 343 -5.00 -19.85 -1.32
CA VAL A 343 -3.69 -19.17 -1.23
C VAL A 343 -3.46 -18.72 0.21
N LEU A 344 -2.35 -19.11 0.83
CA LEU A 344 -2.00 -18.63 2.16
C LEU A 344 -1.45 -17.20 2.10
N THR A 345 -2.04 -16.28 2.85
CA THR A 345 -1.64 -14.87 2.93
C THR A 345 -1.26 -14.47 4.36
N PRO A 346 -0.56 -13.34 4.56
CA PRO A 346 -0.24 -12.84 5.91
C PRO A 346 -1.46 -12.50 6.78
N VAL A 347 -2.65 -12.42 6.18
CA VAL A 347 -3.91 -12.15 6.90
C VAL A 347 -4.81 -13.39 6.94
N GLY A 348 -4.31 -14.57 6.59
CA GLY A 348 -5.04 -15.84 6.62
C GLY A 348 -5.23 -16.50 5.26
N MET A 349 -6.02 -17.57 5.23
CA MET A 349 -6.25 -18.36 4.02
C MET A 349 -7.21 -17.65 3.07
N ALA A 350 -6.70 -17.26 1.91
CA ALA A 350 -7.50 -16.73 0.81
C ALA A 350 -8.17 -17.86 0.05
N ARG A 351 -9.47 -18.00 0.20
CA ARG A 351 -10.29 -18.93 -0.58
C ARG A 351 -10.89 -18.22 -1.78
N GLY A 352 -10.71 -18.78 -2.96
CA GLY A 352 -11.16 -18.22 -4.22
C GLY A 352 -11.81 -19.25 -5.13
N LEU A 353 -12.26 -18.76 -6.28
CA LEU A 353 -12.91 -19.54 -7.32
C LEU A 353 -12.11 -19.46 -8.62
N GLN A 354 -11.91 -20.59 -9.27
CA GLN A 354 -11.47 -20.63 -10.65
C GLN A 354 -12.64 -20.19 -11.55
N THR A 355 -12.61 -18.94 -12.02
CA THR A 355 -13.72 -18.34 -12.79
C THR A 355 -13.73 -18.75 -14.24
N THR A 356 -12.55 -19.06 -14.80
CA THR A 356 -12.38 -19.58 -16.15
C THR A 356 -11.27 -20.63 -16.16
N SER A 357 -11.06 -21.33 -17.28
CA SER A 357 -9.86 -22.16 -17.44
C SER A 357 -8.55 -21.37 -17.33
N THR A 358 -8.62 -20.03 -17.31
CA THR A 358 -7.48 -19.12 -17.45
C THR A 358 -7.32 -18.10 -16.31
N SER A 359 -8.20 -18.10 -15.30
CA SER A 359 -8.13 -17.15 -14.17
C SER A 359 -8.76 -17.67 -12.88
N SER A 360 -8.27 -17.19 -11.74
CA SER A 360 -8.86 -17.38 -10.42
C SER A 360 -9.24 -16.03 -9.79
N ARG A 361 -10.41 -15.96 -9.16
CA ARG A 361 -10.97 -14.79 -8.48
C ARG A 361 -11.00 -15.00 -6.97
N PHE A 362 -10.59 -13.97 -6.25
CA PHE A 362 -10.66 -13.87 -4.80
C PHE A 362 -11.38 -12.57 -4.43
N VAL A 363 -12.10 -12.55 -3.32
CA VAL A 363 -12.75 -11.34 -2.79
C VAL A 363 -12.33 -11.19 -1.34
N VAL A 364 -12.01 -9.98 -0.91
CA VAL A 364 -11.49 -9.73 0.43
C VAL A 364 -11.84 -8.33 0.94
N GLN A 365 -12.15 -8.23 2.23
CA GLN A 365 -12.26 -6.98 2.96
C GLN A 365 -10.86 -6.41 3.18
N TYR A 366 -10.56 -5.23 2.64
CA TYR A 366 -9.23 -4.62 2.80
C TYR A 366 -9.19 -3.64 3.97
N ALA A 367 -10.34 -3.15 4.41
CA ALA A 367 -10.46 -2.24 5.54
C ALA A 367 -11.83 -2.34 6.20
N SER A 368 -11.93 -1.81 7.42
CA SER A 368 -13.19 -1.51 8.09
C SER A 368 -13.18 -0.04 8.51
N ALA A 369 -14.36 0.57 8.58
CA ALA A 369 -14.52 1.94 9.04
C ALA A 369 -15.85 2.09 9.77
N SER A 370 -15.87 2.86 10.87
CA SER A 370 -17.13 3.44 11.34
C SER A 370 -17.63 4.46 10.31
N ARG A 371 -18.93 4.76 10.32
CA ARG A 371 -19.50 5.84 9.50
C ARG A 371 -18.68 7.14 9.68
N TRP A 372 -18.25 7.72 8.56
CA TRP A 372 -17.35 8.88 8.47
C TRP A 372 -16.00 8.81 9.23
N GLY A 373 -15.63 7.61 9.71
CA GLY A 373 -14.34 7.35 10.35
C GLY A 373 -13.23 7.07 9.36
N LEU A 374 -11.98 7.18 9.81
CA LEU A 374 -10.81 6.79 9.00
C LEU A 374 -10.84 5.27 8.74
N PRO A 375 -10.45 4.81 7.53
CA PRO A 375 -10.37 3.39 7.24
C PRO A 375 -9.24 2.73 8.03
N THR A 376 -9.55 1.63 8.71
CA THR A 376 -8.59 0.77 9.41
C THR A 376 -8.33 -0.45 8.55
N LYS A 377 -7.07 -0.65 8.15
CA LYS A 377 -6.66 -1.79 7.31
C LYS A 377 -7.04 -3.13 7.98
N ALA A 378 -7.60 -4.04 7.20
CA ALA A 378 -7.96 -5.37 7.68
C ALA A 378 -6.71 -6.20 8.07
N ASN A 379 -6.84 -7.00 9.12
CA ASN A 379 -5.81 -7.90 9.63
C ASN A 379 -6.16 -9.39 9.47
N ALA A 380 -7.34 -9.68 8.91
CA ALA A 380 -7.84 -11.02 8.65
C ALA A 380 -8.47 -11.10 7.25
N TRP A 381 -8.39 -12.28 6.63
CA TRP A 381 -9.01 -12.56 5.33
C TRP A 381 -10.52 -12.78 5.50
N ASN A 382 -11.28 -11.70 5.45
CA ASN A 382 -12.73 -11.73 5.53
C ASN A 382 -13.34 -11.63 4.13
N ILE A 383 -14.35 -12.45 3.85
CA ILE A 383 -15.11 -12.43 2.60
C ILE A 383 -16.58 -12.06 2.86
N PRO A 384 -17.27 -11.41 1.90
CA PRO A 384 -18.64 -10.94 2.12
C PRO A 384 -19.57 -12.08 2.51
N GLY A 385 -20.16 -11.99 3.71
CA GLY A 385 -21.09 -12.99 4.23
C GLY A 385 -20.54 -14.43 4.29
N ASN A 386 -19.20 -14.59 4.37
CA ASN A 386 -18.51 -15.88 4.38
C ASN A 386 -18.84 -16.80 3.18
N ASP A 387 -19.10 -16.20 2.00
CA ASP A 387 -19.45 -16.92 0.77
C ASP A 387 -18.52 -16.50 -0.39
N ILE A 388 -17.74 -17.45 -0.90
CA ILE A 388 -16.73 -17.26 -1.97
C ILE A 388 -17.36 -16.87 -3.32
N ASN A 389 -18.67 -17.08 -3.49
CA ASN A 389 -19.38 -16.71 -4.70
C ASN A 389 -19.76 -15.23 -4.72
N LYS A 390 -19.83 -14.57 -3.56
CA LYS A 390 -20.25 -13.18 -3.44
C LYS A 390 -19.16 -12.23 -3.92
N MET A 391 -19.60 -11.24 -4.69
CA MET A 391 -18.79 -10.10 -5.09
C MET A 391 -18.71 -9.06 -3.96
N PRO A 392 -17.77 -8.09 -4.02
CA PRO A 392 -17.78 -6.94 -3.14
C PRO A 392 -19.17 -6.30 -3.05
N PRO A 393 -19.71 -6.06 -1.84
CA PRO A 393 -20.97 -5.35 -1.68
C PRO A 393 -20.83 -3.90 -2.14
N MET A 394 -21.88 -3.33 -2.72
CA MET A 394 -21.92 -1.93 -3.14
C MET A 394 -21.82 -1.01 -1.92
N CYS A 395 -21.08 0.10 -2.03
CA CYS A 395 -21.18 1.17 -1.06
C CYS A 395 -22.54 1.89 -1.19
N PRO A 396 -23.04 2.54 -0.12
CA PRO A 396 -24.35 3.20 -0.15
C PRO A 396 -24.41 4.29 -1.23
N GLN A 397 -25.42 4.20 -2.10
CA GLN A 397 -25.53 5.03 -3.30
C GLN A 397 -26.99 5.13 -3.78
N PRO A 398 -27.37 6.17 -4.56
CA PRO A 398 -28.71 6.29 -5.13
C PRO A 398 -28.95 5.27 -6.27
N ASN A 399 -30.18 5.24 -6.78
CA ASN A 399 -30.60 4.49 -7.98
C ASN A 399 -30.52 2.96 -7.88
N VAL A 400 -30.25 2.41 -6.70
CA VAL A 400 -30.30 0.98 -6.42
C VAL A 400 -31.11 0.69 -5.14
N PRO A 401 -31.77 -0.48 -5.01
CA PRO A 401 -32.52 -0.81 -3.80
C PRO A 401 -31.63 -0.84 -2.56
N ALA A 402 -32.16 -0.43 -1.40
CA ALA A 402 -31.39 -0.38 -0.15
C ALA A 402 -30.82 -1.73 0.31
N SER A 403 -31.36 -2.85 -0.18
CA SER A 403 -30.86 -4.20 0.07
C SER A 403 -29.58 -4.56 -0.71
N THR A 404 -29.14 -3.71 -1.65
CA THR A 404 -28.01 -3.99 -2.55
C THR A 404 -26.68 -3.41 -2.06
N TYR A 405 -26.72 -2.47 -1.12
CA TYR A 405 -25.53 -1.80 -0.58
C TYR A 405 -25.37 -2.01 0.93
N SER A 406 -24.17 -1.73 1.43
CA SER A 406 -23.80 -1.80 2.85
C SER A 406 -22.76 -0.73 3.18
N GLU A 407 -22.72 -0.23 4.42
CA GLU A 407 -21.56 0.55 4.91
C GLU A 407 -20.31 -0.32 5.08
N ASP A 408 -20.49 -1.63 5.31
CA ASP A 408 -19.42 -2.61 5.21
C ASP A 408 -19.14 -2.93 3.73
N CYS A 409 -18.55 -1.97 3.02
CA CYS A 409 -18.29 -2.05 1.58
C CYS A 409 -16.81 -1.95 1.18
N LEU A 410 -15.88 -1.84 2.13
CA LEU A 410 -14.44 -1.69 1.86
C LEU A 410 -13.79 -3.04 1.49
N TYR A 411 -14.17 -3.55 0.33
CA TYR A 411 -13.73 -4.81 -0.25
C TYR A 411 -13.03 -4.60 -1.61
N MET A 412 -12.28 -5.59 -2.05
CA MET A 412 -11.72 -5.66 -3.40
C MET A 412 -11.91 -7.04 -4.00
N ALA A 413 -12.01 -7.11 -5.32
CA ALA A 413 -11.94 -8.34 -6.10
C ALA A 413 -10.54 -8.47 -6.72
N ILE A 414 -9.91 -9.63 -6.58
CA ILE A 414 -8.56 -9.93 -7.07
C ILE A 414 -8.66 -11.05 -8.10
N TYR A 415 -8.14 -10.82 -9.29
CA TYR A 415 -8.09 -11.76 -10.40
C TYR A 415 -6.64 -12.09 -10.71
N THR A 416 -6.34 -13.38 -10.77
CA THR A 416 -5.00 -13.92 -11.06
C THR A 416 -5.06 -14.81 -12.29
N PRO A 417 -4.06 -14.79 -13.19
CA PRO A 417 -4.03 -15.68 -14.34
C PRO A 417 -3.76 -17.13 -13.92
N VAL A 418 -4.20 -18.10 -14.72
CA VAL A 418 -3.99 -19.55 -14.51
C VAL A 418 -3.02 -20.10 -15.58
N PRO A 419 -2.01 -20.93 -15.22
CA PRO A 419 -1.69 -21.40 -13.87
C PRO A 419 -1.30 -20.25 -12.95
N SER A 420 -1.72 -20.36 -11.67
CA SER A 420 -1.42 -19.32 -10.67
C SER A 420 0.09 -19.03 -10.71
N PRO A 421 0.51 -17.77 -10.89
CA PRO A 421 1.91 -17.45 -11.00
C PRO A 421 2.64 -17.89 -9.74
N SER A 422 3.82 -18.51 -9.88
CA SER A 422 4.62 -18.87 -8.71
C SER A 422 4.91 -17.62 -7.87
N VAL A 423 5.03 -17.72 -6.55
CA VAL A 423 5.43 -16.59 -5.70
C VAL A 423 6.75 -15.92 -6.14
N LEU A 424 7.57 -16.60 -6.95
CA LEU A 424 8.82 -16.10 -7.55
C LEU A 424 8.63 -15.23 -8.80
N SER A 425 7.41 -15.07 -9.31
CA SER A 425 7.18 -14.63 -10.70
C SER A 425 7.05 -13.12 -10.96
N ASN A 426 7.34 -12.27 -9.97
CA ASN A 426 7.40 -10.79 -10.10
C ASN A 426 6.28 -10.20 -10.99
N VAL A 427 5.04 -10.64 -10.75
CA VAL A 427 3.89 -10.36 -11.60
C VAL A 427 3.42 -8.93 -11.37
N PRO A 428 3.26 -8.10 -12.42
CA PRO A 428 2.75 -6.75 -12.23
C PRO A 428 1.30 -6.79 -11.72
N ILE A 429 0.92 -5.73 -11.02
CA ILE A 429 -0.38 -5.58 -10.39
C ILE A 429 -1.07 -4.38 -11.03
N LEU A 430 -2.26 -4.58 -11.58
CA LEU A 430 -3.13 -3.53 -12.08
C LEU A 430 -4.29 -3.33 -11.11
N VAL A 431 -4.43 -2.14 -10.53
CA VAL A 431 -5.53 -1.79 -9.62
C VAL A 431 -6.48 -0.86 -10.35
N TRP A 432 -7.71 -1.33 -10.59
CA TRP A 432 -8.80 -0.60 -11.21
C TRP A 432 -9.65 0.13 -10.18
N VAL A 433 -9.77 1.45 -10.35
CA VAL A 433 -10.65 2.33 -9.56
C VAL A 433 -11.86 2.69 -10.41
N HIS A 434 -13.05 2.26 -9.99
CA HIS A 434 -14.28 2.50 -10.75
C HIS A 434 -14.72 3.98 -10.72
N GLY A 435 -15.40 4.40 -11.78
CA GLY A 435 -16.04 5.72 -11.89
C GLY A 435 -17.44 5.77 -11.28
N GLY A 436 -18.20 6.81 -11.66
CA GLY A 436 -19.58 7.04 -11.21
C GLY A 436 -19.80 8.40 -10.50
N SER A 437 -19.12 9.46 -10.96
CA SER A 437 -19.22 10.81 -10.39
C SER A 437 -18.94 10.90 -8.88
N PHE A 438 -18.22 9.92 -8.32
CA PHE A 438 -18.07 9.66 -6.87
C PHE A 438 -19.36 9.37 -6.11
N GLU A 439 -20.53 9.29 -6.74
CA GLU A 439 -21.83 9.10 -6.07
C GLU A 439 -22.39 7.69 -6.27
N VAL A 440 -22.04 7.05 -7.38
CA VAL A 440 -22.45 5.69 -7.74
C VAL A 440 -21.24 4.86 -8.21
N GLY A 441 -21.48 3.58 -8.49
CA GLY A 441 -20.52 2.65 -9.06
C GLY A 441 -20.11 1.54 -8.08
N SER A 442 -19.50 0.50 -8.64
CA SER A 442 -19.08 -0.67 -7.88
C SER A 442 -18.03 -1.50 -8.62
N ALA A 443 -17.12 -2.12 -7.87
CA ALA A 443 -16.24 -3.20 -8.28
C ALA A 443 -17.00 -4.47 -8.74
N SER A 444 -18.31 -4.53 -8.48
CA SER A 444 -19.21 -5.58 -8.96
C SER A 444 -20.07 -5.17 -10.16
N ASP A 445 -19.84 -3.98 -10.75
CA ASP A 445 -20.60 -3.52 -11.91
C ASP A 445 -20.36 -4.41 -13.15
N PRO A 446 -21.38 -4.53 -14.04
CA PRO A 446 -21.22 -5.25 -15.29
C PRO A 446 -20.01 -4.78 -16.09
N GLY A 447 -19.24 -5.74 -16.60
CA GLY A 447 -18.05 -5.48 -17.41
C GLY A 447 -16.73 -5.38 -16.66
N LEU A 448 -16.75 -5.25 -15.33
CA LEU A 448 -15.53 -5.16 -14.51
C LEU A 448 -14.99 -6.53 -14.05
N ASP A 449 -15.40 -7.63 -14.68
CA ASP A 449 -14.77 -8.93 -14.46
C ASP A 449 -13.33 -8.91 -15.00
N GLY A 450 -12.36 -8.88 -14.09
CA GLY A 450 -10.94 -8.78 -14.40
C GLY A 450 -10.30 -10.04 -14.98
N ALA A 451 -11.03 -11.15 -15.15
CA ALA A 451 -10.50 -12.42 -15.62
C ALA A 451 -9.80 -12.33 -16.98
N ALA A 452 -10.48 -11.77 -17.98
CA ALA A 452 -9.96 -11.65 -19.34
C ALA A 452 -8.81 -10.65 -19.42
N LEU A 453 -8.89 -9.54 -18.66
CA LEU A 453 -7.82 -8.57 -18.54
C LEU A 453 -6.56 -9.18 -17.91
N ALA A 454 -6.69 -9.87 -16.76
CA ALA A 454 -5.57 -10.53 -16.07
C ALA A 454 -4.83 -11.51 -16.99
N LYS A 455 -5.57 -12.24 -17.82
CA LYS A 455 -5.02 -13.11 -18.85
C LYS A 455 -4.31 -12.32 -19.96
N GLY A 456 -4.99 -11.33 -20.53
CA GLY A 456 -4.48 -10.54 -21.66
C GLY A 456 -3.22 -9.75 -21.34
N THR A 457 -3.09 -9.27 -20.09
CA THR A 457 -1.92 -8.51 -19.62
C THR A 457 -0.88 -9.40 -18.91
N ASN A 458 -1.23 -10.65 -18.61
CA ASN A 458 -0.49 -11.54 -17.72
C ASN A 458 -0.13 -10.82 -16.42
N SER A 459 -1.14 -10.31 -15.72
CA SER A 459 -0.98 -9.52 -14.49
C SER A 459 -2.01 -9.91 -13.45
N ILE A 460 -1.77 -9.53 -12.20
CA ILE A 460 -2.83 -9.53 -11.19
C ILE A 460 -3.71 -8.30 -11.47
N VAL A 461 -5.03 -8.48 -11.51
CA VAL A 461 -5.99 -7.38 -11.64
C VAL A 461 -6.79 -7.27 -10.35
N VAL A 462 -6.80 -6.10 -9.75
CA VAL A 462 -7.57 -5.78 -8.54
C VAL A 462 -8.63 -4.77 -8.91
N VAL A 463 -9.88 -4.97 -8.51
CA VAL A 463 -10.97 -4.00 -8.67
C VAL A 463 -11.43 -3.59 -7.28
N VAL A 464 -11.27 -2.31 -6.93
CA VAL A 464 -11.44 -1.82 -5.56
C VAL A 464 -12.75 -1.06 -5.35
N GLN A 465 -13.43 -1.32 -4.23
CA GLN A 465 -14.51 -0.48 -3.70
C GLN A 465 -13.97 0.66 -2.85
N TYR A 466 -14.63 1.81 -2.84
CA TYR A 466 -14.35 2.92 -1.93
C TYR A 466 -15.64 3.67 -1.58
N ARG A 467 -15.68 4.38 -0.45
CA ARG A 467 -16.90 5.11 -0.04
C ARG A 467 -17.27 6.19 -1.04
N LEU A 468 -18.57 6.34 -1.26
CA LEU A 468 -19.16 7.27 -2.24
C LEU A 468 -19.89 8.43 -1.56
N GLY A 469 -20.11 9.50 -2.31
CA GLY A 469 -20.99 10.63 -1.99
C GLY A 469 -20.74 11.23 -0.61
N ALA A 470 -21.83 11.45 0.12
CA ALA A 470 -21.84 11.98 1.49
C ALA A 470 -21.04 11.10 2.49
N PHE A 471 -20.86 9.81 2.21
CA PHE A 471 -20.13 8.90 3.10
C PHE A 471 -18.61 8.99 2.92
N GLY A 472 -18.15 9.31 1.71
CA GLY A 472 -16.73 9.32 1.35
C GLY A 472 -16.10 10.72 1.24
N LEU A 473 -16.88 11.75 0.94
CA LEU A 473 -16.32 13.06 0.54
C LEU A 473 -16.97 14.26 1.22
N VAL A 474 -18.13 14.11 1.88
CA VAL A 474 -18.82 15.20 2.60
C VAL A 474 -19.16 14.77 4.04
N PRO A 475 -18.17 14.42 4.89
CA PRO A 475 -18.44 14.04 6.29
C PRO A 475 -18.96 15.23 7.11
N PRO A 476 -19.58 15.02 8.28
CA PRO A 476 -20.06 16.13 9.12
C PRO A 476 -18.91 17.02 9.60
N THR A 477 -19.21 18.29 9.90
CA THR A 477 -18.24 19.26 10.42
C THR A 477 -17.65 18.84 11.78
N SER A 478 -18.38 18.05 12.57
CA SER A 478 -17.89 17.46 13.82
C SER A 478 -16.75 16.45 13.60
N MET A 479 -16.59 15.94 12.38
CA MET A 479 -15.48 15.10 11.95
C MET A 479 -14.37 15.93 11.30
N SER A 480 -14.15 17.16 11.78
CA SER A 480 -13.14 18.08 11.26
C SER A 480 -11.77 17.40 11.14
N GLY A 481 -11.15 17.47 9.96
CA GLY A 481 -9.89 16.78 9.65
C GLY A 481 -10.05 15.45 8.90
N ASN A 482 -11.26 14.88 8.85
CA ASN A 482 -11.56 13.67 8.07
C ASN A 482 -11.93 14.00 6.62
N SER A 483 -11.25 14.93 5.96
CA SER A 483 -11.43 15.16 4.52
C SER A 483 -10.99 13.94 3.69
N ASN A 484 -11.54 13.84 2.48
CA ASN A 484 -11.09 12.89 1.46
C ASN A 484 -11.13 11.42 1.90
N LEU A 485 -12.17 10.98 2.63
CA LEU A 485 -12.25 9.60 3.13
C LEU A 485 -12.20 8.57 1.99
N ALA A 486 -12.85 8.86 0.86
CA ALA A 486 -12.76 8.03 -0.35
C ALA A 486 -11.30 7.87 -0.86
N VAL A 487 -10.50 8.95 -0.84
CA VAL A 487 -9.08 8.90 -1.21
C VAL A 487 -8.30 8.03 -0.22
N ARG A 488 -8.60 8.17 1.08
CA ARG A 488 -8.00 7.37 2.14
C ARG A 488 -8.37 5.90 2.04
N ASP A 489 -9.59 5.57 1.62
CA ASP A 489 -10.02 4.20 1.37
C ASP A 489 -9.16 3.55 0.29
N VAL A 490 -8.95 4.24 -0.84
CA VAL A 490 -8.09 3.73 -1.92
C VAL A 490 -6.63 3.62 -1.45
N ILE A 491 -6.10 4.58 -0.69
CA ILE A 491 -4.75 4.48 -0.07
C ILE A 491 -4.64 3.23 0.81
N THR A 492 -5.62 2.99 1.68
CA THR A 492 -5.64 1.82 2.56
C THR A 492 -5.75 0.52 1.77
N SER A 493 -6.51 0.52 0.66
CA SER A 493 -6.59 -0.63 -0.25
C SER A 493 -5.24 -0.96 -0.88
N LEU A 494 -4.44 0.04 -1.25
CA LEU A 494 -3.10 -0.14 -1.80
C LEU A 494 -2.12 -0.64 -0.73
N GLN A 495 -2.22 -0.11 0.50
CA GLN A 495 -1.44 -0.60 1.63
C GLN A 495 -1.76 -2.07 1.97
N PHE A 496 -3.02 -2.46 1.85
CA PHE A 496 -3.46 -3.85 2.00
C PHE A 496 -2.96 -4.72 0.85
N ALA A 497 -3.13 -4.28 -0.39
CA ALA A 497 -2.65 -4.97 -1.58
C ALA A 497 -1.14 -5.25 -1.53
N ARG A 498 -0.33 -4.28 -1.11
CA ARG A 498 1.13 -4.45 -0.90
C ARG A 498 1.48 -5.53 0.14
N GLN A 499 0.60 -5.77 1.12
CA GLN A 499 0.79 -6.81 2.12
C GLN A 499 0.40 -8.20 1.60
N VAL A 500 -0.68 -8.31 0.83
CA VAL A 500 -1.28 -9.62 0.48
C VAL A 500 -0.94 -10.14 -0.90
N LEU A 501 -0.74 -9.26 -1.89
CA LEU A 501 -0.51 -9.66 -3.28
C LEU A 501 0.82 -10.38 -3.54
N PRO A 502 1.90 -10.23 -2.74
CA PRO A 502 3.07 -11.10 -2.85
C PRO A 502 2.75 -12.59 -2.74
N SER A 503 1.75 -12.98 -1.95
CA SER A 503 1.28 -14.38 -1.83
C SER A 503 0.70 -14.94 -3.13
N PHE A 504 0.30 -14.06 -4.06
CA PHE A 504 -0.21 -14.42 -5.38
C PHE A 504 0.87 -14.24 -6.47
N GLY A 505 2.13 -13.99 -6.08
CA GLY A 505 3.25 -13.70 -6.99
C GLY A 505 3.37 -12.24 -7.44
N GLY A 506 2.59 -11.34 -6.84
CA GLY A 506 2.56 -9.93 -7.18
C GLY A 506 3.83 -9.16 -6.78
N ASP A 507 4.34 -8.34 -7.70
CA ASP A 507 5.47 -7.43 -7.51
C ASP A 507 4.98 -6.06 -7.03
N ILE A 508 5.21 -5.75 -5.76
CA ILE A 508 4.80 -4.48 -5.13
C ILE A 508 5.51 -3.26 -5.73
N ASN A 509 6.59 -3.45 -6.48
CA ASN A 509 7.29 -2.37 -7.19
C ASN A 509 6.70 -2.12 -8.59
N LYS A 510 5.67 -2.88 -8.98
CA LYS A 510 4.98 -2.77 -10.28
C LYS A 510 3.46 -2.71 -10.09
N ILE A 511 3.01 -1.82 -9.21
CA ILE A 511 1.59 -1.51 -9.05
C ILE A 511 1.24 -0.37 -10.00
N THR A 512 0.29 -0.61 -10.91
CA THR A 512 -0.28 0.41 -11.79
C THR A 512 -1.69 0.72 -11.34
N LEU A 513 -2.03 2.00 -11.17
CA LEU A 513 -3.41 2.43 -11.02
C LEU A 513 -4.03 2.66 -12.40
N ALA A 514 -5.26 2.20 -12.61
CA ALA A 514 -6.06 2.55 -13.77
C ALA A 514 -7.49 2.84 -13.33
N GLY A 515 -8.17 3.76 -13.99
CA GLY A 515 -9.53 4.11 -13.60
C GLY A 515 -10.20 4.97 -14.65
N GLN A 516 -11.52 5.01 -14.59
CA GLN A 516 -12.35 5.69 -15.58
C GLN A 516 -13.21 6.76 -14.91
N SER A 517 -13.39 7.91 -15.58
CA SER A 517 -14.23 9.03 -15.10
C SER A 517 -13.79 9.53 -13.71
N SER A 518 -14.68 9.58 -12.72
CA SER A 518 -14.32 9.90 -11.34
C SER A 518 -13.26 8.97 -10.74
N GLY A 519 -13.13 7.73 -11.23
CA GLY A 519 -12.04 6.83 -10.88
C GLY A 519 -10.68 7.30 -11.42
N ALA A 520 -10.66 7.90 -12.62
CA ALA A 520 -9.48 8.58 -13.14
C ALA A 520 -9.17 9.86 -12.34
N GLN A 521 -10.19 10.64 -11.96
CA GLN A 521 -10.04 11.80 -11.08
C GLN A 521 -9.53 11.41 -9.69
N MET A 522 -9.93 10.26 -9.15
CA MET A 522 -9.37 9.68 -7.92
C MET A 522 -7.87 9.39 -8.08
N ILE A 523 -7.47 8.82 -9.21
CA ILE A 523 -6.05 8.56 -9.51
C ILE A 523 -5.27 9.86 -9.65
N ARG A 524 -5.85 10.89 -10.27
CA ARG A 524 -5.26 12.23 -10.29
C ARG A 524 -5.09 12.81 -8.88
N ALA A 525 -6.05 12.58 -7.98
CA ALA A 525 -5.91 12.99 -6.57
C ALA A 525 -4.77 12.21 -5.87
N LEU A 526 -4.63 10.92 -6.15
CA LEU A 526 -3.53 10.11 -5.62
C LEU A 526 -2.16 10.55 -6.16
N LEU A 527 -2.06 10.95 -7.43
CA LEU A 527 -0.85 11.58 -7.99
C LEU A 527 -0.50 12.91 -7.27
N GLY A 528 -1.51 13.66 -6.82
CA GLY A 528 -1.36 14.88 -6.04
C GLY A 528 -1.17 14.66 -4.52
N THR A 529 -1.13 13.40 -4.05
CA THR A 529 -1.06 13.03 -2.63
C THR A 529 0.32 12.43 -2.31
N PRO A 530 1.23 13.17 -1.65
CA PRO A 530 2.60 12.70 -1.40
C PRO A 530 2.69 11.38 -0.64
N SER A 531 1.81 11.17 0.34
CA SER A 531 1.75 9.93 1.13
C SER A 531 1.32 8.70 0.33
N ALA A 532 0.74 8.88 -0.86
CA ALA A 532 0.38 7.80 -1.78
C ALA A 532 1.47 7.50 -2.83
N SER A 533 2.43 8.41 -3.04
CA SER A 533 3.40 8.32 -4.15
C SER A 533 4.25 7.05 -4.14
N GLY A 534 4.56 6.50 -2.95
CA GLY A 534 5.31 5.26 -2.79
C GLY A 534 4.47 3.98 -2.95
N LEU A 535 3.15 4.08 -3.14
CA LEU A 535 2.26 2.93 -3.19
C LEU A 535 2.06 2.36 -4.60
N PHE A 536 2.40 3.13 -5.64
CA PHE A 536 2.26 2.73 -7.04
C PHE A 536 3.35 3.33 -7.94
N SER A 537 3.56 2.70 -9.09
CA SER A 537 4.65 2.99 -10.03
C SER A 537 4.16 3.72 -11.27
N TYR A 538 2.96 3.39 -11.75
CA TYR A 538 2.38 3.95 -12.99
C TYR A 538 0.90 4.27 -12.81
N ALA A 539 0.36 5.15 -13.65
CA ALA A 539 -1.06 5.50 -13.64
C ALA A 539 -1.68 5.57 -15.04
N ALA A 540 -2.94 5.19 -15.19
CA ALA A 540 -3.72 5.32 -16.41
C ALA A 540 -5.07 5.99 -16.11
N LEU A 541 -5.30 7.14 -16.73
CA LEU A 541 -6.46 7.98 -16.50
C LEU A 541 -7.36 7.90 -17.75
N HIS A 542 -8.46 7.15 -17.64
CA HIS A 542 -9.46 7.05 -18.70
C HIS A 542 -10.56 8.09 -18.48
N SER A 543 -10.76 8.99 -19.43
CA SER A 543 -11.84 9.97 -19.43
C SER A 543 -11.92 10.76 -18.12
N ASP A 544 -10.77 11.20 -17.58
CA ASP A 544 -10.73 12.09 -16.42
C ASP A 544 -11.48 13.40 -16.76
N THR A 545 -12.40 13.79 -15.89
CA THR A 545 -13.12 15.06 -15.92
C THR A 545 -12.22 16.20 -15.43
N MET A 546 -11.09 16.37 -16.12
CA MET A 546 -9.98 17.24 -15.73
C MET A 546 -10.40 18.71 -15.57
N ASP A 547 -11.40 19.15 -16.34
CA ASP A 547 -11.97 20.50 -16.29
C ASP A 547 -12.51 20.91 -14.90
N TYR A 548 -13.01 19.94 -14.12
CA TYR A 548 -13.61 20.22 -12.81
C TYR A 548 -12.59 20.58 -11.72
N GLY A 549 -11.30 20.27 -11.89
CA GLY A 549 -10.28 20.48 -10.85
C GLY A 549 -10.56 19.72 -9.55
N PHE A 550 -9.96 20.17 -8.45
CA PHE A 550 -10.29 19.73 -7.08
C PHE A 550 -10.92 20.86 -6.30
N TYR A 551 -11.75 20.54 -5.31
CA TYR A 551 -12.38 21.60 -4.51
C TYR A 551 -11.40 22.27 -3.56
N LYS A 552 -11.70 23.52 -3.22
CA LYS A 552 -11.11 24.20 -2.06
C LYS A 552 -11.82 23.77 -0.78
N PRO A 553 -11.16 23.85 0.40
CA PRO A 553 -11.77 23.50 1.68
C PRO A 553 -13.11 24.19 1.93
N GLN A 554 -13.25 25.47 1.54
CA GLN A 554 -14.49 26.24 1.70
C GLN A 554 -15.69 25.61 0.99
N ILE A 555 -15.50 25.04 -0.21
CA ILE A 555 -16.62 24.42 -0.95
C ILE A 555 -17.12 23.18 -0.23
N ILE A 556 -16.23 22.41 0.42
CA ILE A 556 -16.66 21.29 1.25
C ILE A 556 -17.47 21.78 2.46
N THR A 557 -17.06 22.88 3.10
CA THR A 557 -17.85 23.49 4.18
C THR A 557 -19.24 23.91 3.70
N ASP A 558 -19.34 24.50 2.52
CA ASP A 558 -20.62 24.88 1.94
C ASP A 558 -21.50 23.64 1.65
N LEU A 559 -20.93 22.59 1.08
CA LEU A 559 -21.64 21.32 0.86
C LEU A 559 -22.10 20.68 2.18
N GLN A 560 -21.27 20.72 3.22
CA GLN A 560 -21.64 20.24 4.56
C GLN A 560 -22.83 21.04 5.12
N THR A 561 -22.82 22.37 5.03
CA THR A 561 -23.96 23.19 5.44
C THR A 561 -25.22 22.83 4.67
N GLN A 562 -25.11 22.64 3.35
CA GLN A 562 -26.27 22.26 2.56
C GLN A 562 -26.82 20.89 2.97
N LEU A 563 -25.95 19.88 3.10
CA LEU A 563 -26.34 18.52 3.44
C LEU A 563 -26.93 18.38 4.85
N TYR A 564 -26.24 18.92 5.86
CA TYR A 564 -26.54 18.69 7.27
C TYR A 564 -27.44 19.77 7.90
N THR A 565 -27.78 20.85 7.19
CA THR A 565 -28.60 21.93 7.74
C THR A 565 -29.75 22.34 6.83
N ASN A 566 -29.54 22.35 5.51
CA ASN A 566 -30.50 22.93 4.57
C ASN A 566 -31.27 21.89 3.74
N THR A 567 -31.18 20.60 4.06
CA THR A 567 -32.06 19.56 3.51
C THR A 567 -33.33 19.42 4.36
N SER A 568 -34.37 18.81 3.80
CA SER A 568 -35.69 18.72 4.43
C SER A 568 -35.89 17.45 5.26
N GLY A 569 -34.87 16.57 5.30
CA GLY A 569 -34.96 15.22 5.86
C GLY A 569 -34.40 15.07 7.29
N PRO A 570 -34.46 13.84 7.84
CA PRO A 570 -34.02 13.53 9.21
C PRO A 570 -32.56 13.94 9.51
N LEU A 571 -31.70 13.94 8.49
CA LEU A 571 -30.29 14.32 8.64
C LEU A 571 -30.12 15.79 9.08
N ALA A 572 -30.90 16.71 8.50
CA ALA A 572 -30.86 18.13 8.85
C ALA A 572 -31.56 18.45 10.18
N ALA A 573 -32.43 17.55 10.65
CA ALA A 573 -33.07 17.66 11.96
C ALA A 573 -32.15 17.25 13.13
N CYS A 574 -30.96 16.71 12.85
CA CYS A 574 -30.01 16.31 13.88
C CYS A 574 -29.23 17.49 14.45
N ASN A 575 -29.21 17.59 15.78
CA ASN A 575 -28.50 18.64 16.51
C ASN A 575 -27.13 18.21 17.04
N ASP A 576 -26.78 16.92 16.93
CA ASP A 576 -25.51 16.37 17.40
C ASP A 576 -25.05 15.18 16.53
N SER A 577 -23.81 14.75 16.77
CA SER A 577 -23.21 13.63 16.02
C SER A 577 -23.80 12.28 16.37
N ALA A 578 -24.36 12.08 17.57
CA ALA A 578 -24.98 10.82 17.94
C ALA A 578 -26.26 10.58 17.10
N CYS A 579 -27.07 11.61 16.92
CA CYS A 579 -28.20 11.61 16.01
C CYS A 579 -27.77 11.32 14.57
N GLN A 580 -26.76 12.05 14.05
CA GLN A 580 -26.27 11.87 12.67
C GLN A 580 -25.77 10.44 12.40
N MET A 581 -25.10 9.82 13.37
CA MET A 581 -24.64 8.43 13.29
C MET A 581 -25.79 7.42 13.32
N GLY A 582 -26.96 7.81 13.83
CA GLY A 582 -28.18 6.98 13.86
C GLY A 582 -29.08 7.08 12.64
N ILE A 583 -28.82 8.03 11.71
CA ILE A 583 -29.67 8.22 10.52
C ILE A 583 -29.56 7.02 9.56
N SER A 584 -30.66 6.67 8.91
CA SER A 584 -30.68 5.57 7.96
C SER A 584 -29.89 5.91 6.67
N LEU A 585 -29.36 4.89 5.99
CA LEU A 585 -28.65 5.10 4.71
C LEU A 585 -29.55 5.73 3.65
N PRO A 586 -30.82 5.27 3.45
CA PRO A 586 -31.72 5.92 2.49
C PRO A 586 -31.98 7.40 2.80
N ASP A 587 -32.06 7.79 4.08
CA ASP A 587 -32.28 9.20 4.45
C ASP A 587 -31.06 10.06 4.14
N ILE A 588 -29.84 9.56 4.38
CA ILE A 588 -28.60 10.28 4.01
C ILE A 588 -28.50 10.41 2.48
N ILE A 589 -28.80 9.35 1.73
CA ILE A 589 -28.77 9.36 0.27
C ILE A 589 -29.83 10.33 -0.28
N SER A 590 -31.02 10.37 0.32
CA SER A 590 -32.08 11.32 -0.07
C SER A 590 -31.67 12.77 0.20
N ALA A 591 -31.02 13.02 1.34
CA ALA A 591 -30.46 14.33 1.66
C ALA A 591 -29.34 14.72 0.68
N GLN A 592 -28.48 13.78 0.27
CA GLN A 592 -27.48 14.01 -0.77
C GLN A 592 -28.13 14.43 -2.10
N GLU A 593 -29.18 13.73 -2.56
CA GLU A 593 -29.87 14.08 -3.80
C GLU A 593 -30.55 15.45 -3.73
N GLU A 594 -31.14 15.80 -2.58
CA GLU A 594 -31.70 17.14 -2.36
C GLU A 594 -30.60 18.22 -2.39
N MET A 595 -29.48 17.98 -1.69
CA MET A 595 -28.31 18.86 -1.73
C MET A 595 -27.82 19.04 -3.17
N ARG A 596 -27.65 17.94 -3.91
CA ARG A 596 -27.18 17.91 -5.30
C ARG A 596 -28.00 18.83 -6.20
N ASN A 597 -29.33 18.79 -6.10
CA ASN A 597 -30.23 19.64 -6.89
C ASN A 597 -30.18 21.12 -6.46
N LYS A 598 -29.90 21.39 -5.19
CA LYS A 598 -29.80 22.75 -4.65
C LYS A 598 -28.47 23.42 -5.01
N VAL A 599 -27.34 22.74 -4.83
CA VAL A 599 -26.00 23.33 -4.96
C VAL A 599 -25.69 23.75 -6.40
N GLN A 600 -26.19 23.01 -7.39
CA GLN A 600 -26.03 23.33 -8.81
C GLN A 600 -26.51 24.75 -9.16
N ASN A 601 -27.52 25.26 -8.47
CA ASN A 601 -28.08 26.59 -8.70
C ASN A 601 -27.44 27.69 -7.82
N MET A 602 -26.79 27.31 -6.71
CA MET A 602 -26.22 28.25 -5.73
C MET A 602 -24.71 28.46 -5.90
N TYR A 603 -24.00 27.41 -6.32
CA TYR A 603 -22.56 27.39 -6.45
C TYR A 603 -22.20 26.97 -7.87
N PRO A 604 -21.93 27.92 -8.78
CA PRO A 604 -21.59 27.62 -10.17
C PRO A 604 -20.43 26.62 -10.33
N VAL A 605 -19.53 26.57 -9.35
CA VAL A 605 -18.39 25.62 -9.30
C VAL A 605 -18.79 24.15 -9.07
N THR A 606 -20.00 23.90 -8.57
CA THR A 606 -20.52 22.55 -8.23
C THR A 606 -21.21 21.84 -9.38
N LEU A 607 -21.05 22.35 -10.61
CA LEU A 607 -21.26 21.76 -11.94
C LEU A 607 -21.96 20.38 -11.99
N SER A 608 -22.99 20.28 -12.84
CA SER A 608 -23.96 19.19 -12.79
C SER A 608 -23.42 17.75 -12.88
N GLY A 609 -22.22 17.55 -13.45
CA GLY A 609 -21.66 16.20 -13.67
C GLY A 609 -20.82 15.61 -12.53
N SER A 610 -20.30 16.42 -11.60
CA SER A 610 -19.51 15.93 -10.45
C SER A 610 -19.58 16.90 -9.26
N PRO A 611 -20.76 17.03 -8.63
CA PRO A 611 -20.99 17.97 -7.53
C PRO A 611 -20.25 17.58 -6.26
N ILE A 612 -19.95 16.29 -6.06
CA ILE A 612 -19.12 15.77 -4.98
C ILE A 612 -17.82 15.24 -5.60
N ARG A 613 -16.67 15.72 -5.13
CA ARG A 613 -15.34 15.31 -5.61
C ARG A 613 -14.24 15.63 -4.58
N PRO A 614 -13.02 15.08 -4.72
CA PRO A 614 -11.92 15.33 -3.78
C PRO A 614 -11.60 16.82 -3.58
N VAL A 615 -11.14 17.12 -2.37
CA VAL A 615 -10.77 18.47 -1.93
C VAL A 615 -9.25 18.60 -1.82
N HIS A 616 -8.68 19.66 -2.39
CA HIS A 616 -7.32 20.10 -2.11
C HIS A 616 -7.28 20.69 -0.69
N ASP A 617 -7.04 19.82 0.29
CA ASP A 617 -7.03 20.17 1.72
C ASP A 617 -5.67 20.66 2.21
N GLY A 618 -4.63 20.58 1.38
CA GLY A 618 -3.25 20.96 1.72
C GLY A 618 -2.58 20.04 2.74
N GLN A 619 -3.28 19.02 3.24
CA GLN A 619 -2.75 18.04 4.18
C GLN A 619 -2.51 16.70 3.49
N LEU A 620 -3.57 16.08 2.99
CA LEU A 620 -3.52 14.83 2.23
C LEU A 620 -3.27 15.14 0.76
N LEU A 621 -4.19 15.87 0.12
CA LEU A 621 -4.08 16.27 -1.28
C LEU A 621 -3.37 17.62 -1.34
N GLN A 622 -2.11 17.62 -1.78
CA GLN A 622 -1.24 18.80 -1.73
C GLN A 622 -1.05 19.49 -3.08
N TYR A 623 -1.24 18.77 -4.19
CA TYR A 623 -1.10 19.32 -5.54
C TYR A 623 -2.44 19.28 -6.28
N THR A 624 -2.80 20.38 -6.94
CA THR A 624 -4.08 20.49 -7.67
C THR A 624 -4.03 19.83 -9.05
N MET A 625 -2.81 19.56 -9.55
CA MET A 625 -2.55 19.00 -10.88
C MET A 625 -2.98 19.92 -12.03
N THR A 626 -3.07 21.22 -11.73
CA THR A 626 -3.42 22.31 -12.66
C THR A 626 -2.41 23.45 -12.54
N GLY A 627 -2.28 24.27 -13.59
CA GLY A 627 -1.39 25.43 -13.59
C GLY A 627 0.07 25.07 -13.26
N ASN A 628 0.57 25.54 -12.11
CA ASN A 628 1.93 25.24 -11.63
C ASN A 628 1.99 24.23 -10.47
N SER A 629 0.83 23.72 -10.02
CA SER A 629 0.73 22.87 -8.84
C SER A 629 0.88 21.39 -9.21
N PHE A 630 2.12 20.93 -9.26
CA PHE A 630 2.49 19.55 -9.59
C PHE A 630 3.50 19.01 -8.57
N PRO A 631 3.55 17.68 -8.35
CA PRO A 631 4.59 17.08 -7.53
C PRO A 631 5.99 17.36 -8.12
N PRO A 632 7.05 17.32 -7.29
CA PRO A 632 8.43 17.41 -7.78
C PRO A 632 8.72 16.36 -8.84
N ALA A 633 9.56 16.68 -9.82
CA ALA A 633 9.88 15.79 -10.94
C ALA A 633 10.29 14.37 -10.50
N ALA A 634 11.05 14.24 -9.40
CA ALA A 634 11.47 12.96 -8.83
C ALA A 634 10.30 12.06 -8.37
N ASN A 635 9.14 12.65 -8.08
CA ASN A 635 7.92 11.96 -7.64
C ASN A 635 6.89 11.77 -8.76
N MET A 636 7.15 12.32 -9.96
CA MET A 636 6.27 12.16 -11.12
C MET A 636 6.40 10.74 -11.67
N LYS A 637 5.26 10.14 -12.01
CA LYS A 637 5.16 8.78 -12.55
C LYS A 637 4.91 8.81 -14.06
N PRO A 638 5.29 7.77 -14.82
CA PRO A 638 4.73 7.56 -16.15
C PRO A 638 3.21 7.42 -16.09
N VAL A 639 2.51 8.17 -16.95
CA VAL A 639 1.04 8.16 -17.03
C VAL A 639 0.52 7.88 -18.44
N LEU A 640 -0.59 7.16 -18.54
CA LEU A 640 -1.44 7.15 -19.73
C LEU A 640 -2.62 8.09 -19.48
N VAL A 641 -2.94 8.92 -20.47
CA VAL A 641 -4.11 9.81 -20.45
C VAL A 641 -4.96 9.48 -21.67
N MET A 642 -6.15 8.93 -21.47
CA MET A 642 -6.99 8.45 -22.55
C MET A 642 -8.38 9.09 -22.49
N THR A 643 -8.97 9.32 -23.66
CA THR A 643 -10.38 9.69 -23.81
C THR A 643 -11.07 8.78 -24.82
N VAL A 644 -12.39 8.83 -24.86
CA VAL A 644 -13.17 8.30 -25.98
C VAL A 644 -13.53 9.43 -26.96
N LYS A 645 -13.91 9.06 -28.18
CA LYS A 645 -14.22 10.03 -29.24
C LYS A 645 -15.40 10.97 -28.90
N ASP A 646 -16.44 10.47 -28.24
CA ASP A 646 -17.72 11.17 -28.04
C ASP A 646 -18.13 11.20 -26.55
N GLU A 647 -17.22 11.66 -25.67
CA GLU A 647 -17.41 11.68 -24.21
C GLU A 647 -18.79 12.22 -23.77
N ALA A 648 -19.21 13.36 -24.31
CA ALA A 648 -20.47 13.98 -23.91
C ALA A 648 -21.72 13.28 -24.49
N GLY A 649 -21.56 12.26 -25.34
CA GLY A 649 -22.65 11.68 -26.12
C GLY A 649 -23.78 11.08 -25.28
N ASN A 650 -23.48 10.50 -24.12
CA ASN A 650 -24.52 10.00 -23.21
C ASN A 650 -25.41 11.16 -22.72
N SER A 651 -24.78 12.22 -22.19
CA SER A 651 -25.49 13.38 -21.65
C SER A 651 -26.30 14.08 -22.74
N ILE A 652 -25.74 14.27 -23.94
CA ILE A 652 -26.42 14.91 -25.05
C ILE A 652 -27.57 14.05 -25.59
N GLY A 653 -27.35 12.76 -25.77
CA GLY A 653 -28.40 11.82 -26.21
C GLY A 653 -29.58 11.70 -25.24
N THR A 654 -29.33 11.90 -23.94
CA THR A 654 -30.35 11.84 -22.89
C THR A 654 -31.13 13.15 -22.78
N ASN A 655 -30.45 14.29 -22.84
CA ASN A 655 -31.05 15.58 -22.53
C ASN A 655 -31.58 16.34 -23.75
N LEU A 656 -31.05 16.07 -24.95
CA LEU A 656 -31.46 16.75 -26.18
C LEU A 656 -32.18 15.78 -27.14
N PRO A 657 -33.38 16.15 -27.65
CA PRO A 657 -34.11 15.33 -28.60
C PRO A 657 -33.39 15.21 -29.94
N ALA A 658 -33.66 14.13 -30.67
CA ALA A 658 -33.16 13.98 -32.04
C ALA A 658 -33.67 15.12 -32.95
N GLY A 659 -32.80 15.61 -33.85
CA GLY A 659 -33.13 16.74 -34.71
C GLY A 659 -33.16 18.08 -33.97
N PHE A 660 -32.40 18.23 -32.89
CA PHE A 660 -32.31 19.48 -32.14
C PHE A 660 -31.91 20.66 -33.05
N PRO A 661 -32.68 21.75 -33.12
CA PRO A 661 -32.43 22.84 -34.08
C PRO A 661 -31.14 23.60 -33.81
N ALA A 662 -30.39 23.94 -34.88
CA ALA A 662 -29.17 24.73 -34.79
C ALA A 662 -29.39 26.11 -34.15
N SER A 663 -30.57 26.72 -34.35
CA SER A 663 -30.94 28.00 -33.72
C SER A 663 -30.99 27.96 -32.19
N TYR A 664 -31.02 26.77 -31.59
CA TYR A 664 -30.99 26.59 -30.13
C TYR A 664 -29.62 26.17 -29.59
N PHE A 665 -28.57 26.11 -30.44
CA PHE A 665 -27.22 25.72 -30.04
C PHE A 665 -26.71 26.51 -28.82
N ALA A 666 -26.91 27.83 -28.80
CA ALA A 666 -26.44 28.71 -27.72
C ALA A 666 -27.05 28.41 -26.34
N ILE A 667 -28.23 27.78 -26.27
CA ILE A 667 -28.97 27.56 -25.02
C ILE A 667 -28.21 26.59 -24.10
N PRO A 668 -27.96 25.32 -24.47
CA PRO A 668 -27.19 24.42 -23.61
C PRO A 668 -25.78 24.95 -23.33
N VAL A 669 -25.13 25.58 -24.31
CA VAL A 669 -23.77 26.14 -24.13
C VAL A 669 -23.76 27.23 -23.06
N THR A 670 -24.73 28.15 -23.10
CA THR A 670 -24.85 29.22 -22.09
C THR A 670 -25.24 28.68 -20.72
N THR A 671 -26.10 27.67 -20.66
CA THR A 671 -26.49 27.04 -19.40
C THR A 671 -25.29 26.41 -18.68
N PHE A 672 -24.39 25.75 -19.41
CA PHE A 672 -23.27 25.02 -18.81
C PHE A 672 -21.98 25.83 -18.70
N LEU A 673 -21.69 26.69 -19.68
CA LEU A 673 -20.44 27.44 -19.75
C LEU A 673 -20.59 28.94 -19.45
N GLY A 674 -21.82 29.46 -19.42
CA GLY A 674 -22.09 30.89 -19.22
C GLY A 674 -21.85 31.73 -20.48
N THR A 675 -22.47 32.92 -20.50
CA THR A 675 -22.57 33.79 -21.68
C THR A 675 -21.22 34.20 -22.29
N GLY A 676 -20.21 34.47 -21.44
CA GLY A 676 -18.88 34.89 -21.89
C GLY A 676 -18.20 33.81 -22.74
N ARG A 677 -18.19 32.56 -22.28
CA ARG A 677 -17.61 31.44 -23.02
C ARG A 677 -18.43 31.09 -24.24
N THR A 678 -19.77 31.11 -24.15
CA THR A 678 -20.66 30.89 -25.31
C THR A 678 -20.29 31.81 -26.47
N SER A 679 -20.16 33.12 -26.22
CA SER A 679 -19.89 34.09 -27.29
C SER A 679 -18.57 33.82 -28.01
N THR A 680 -17.52 33.45 -27.28
CA THR A 680 -16.23 33.07 -27.88
C THR A 680 -16.33 31.77 -28.68
N ILE A 681 -17.11 30.79 -28.21
CA ILE A 681 -17.34 29.52 -28.90
C ILE A 681 -18.08 29.76 -30.23
N GLU A 682 -19.18 30.50 -30.21
CA GLU A 682 -19.99 30.76 -31.41
C GLU A 682 -19.21 31.53 -32.49
N THR A 683 -18.35 32.47 -32.07
CA THR A 683 -17.54 33.26 -33.01
C THR A 683 -16.34 32.51 -33.57
N SER A 684 -15.93 31.40 -32.96
CA SER A 684 -14.75 30.63 -33.38
C SER A 684 -14.97 29.82 -34.66
N GLY A 685 -16.21 29.39 -34.93
CA GLY A 685 -16.53 28.46 -36.01
C GLY A 685 -16.08 27.00 -35.77
N ASN A 686 -15.48 26.68 -34.61
CA ASN A 686 -14.97 25.33 -34.31
C ASN A 686 -16.07 24.27 -34.14
N TYR A 687 -17.32 24.69 -33.85
CA TYR A 687 -18.45 23.81 -33.56
C TYR A 687 -19.72 24.28 -34.29
N ASP A 688 -19.63 24.49 -35.61
CA ASP A 688 -20.74 24.96 -36.43
C ASP A 688 -21.92 23.97 -36.40
N PRO A 689 -23.05 24.29 -35.73
CA PRO A 689 -24.16 23.35 -35.57
C PRO A 689 -24.85 22.96 -36.88
N ASP A 690 -24.69 23.74 -37.95
CA ASP A 690 -25.29 23.45 -39.26
C ASP A 690 -24.42 22.50 -40.10
N ALA A 691 -23.10 22.54 -39.92
CA ALA A 691 -22.14 21.85 -40.79
C ALA A 691 -21.26 20.79 -40.10
N TYR A 692 -21.35 20.63 -38.77
CA TYR A 692 -20.36 19.85 -38.01
C TYR A 692 -20.25 18.38 -38.40
N GLY A 693 -21.36 17.69 -38.69
CA GLY A 693 -21.33 16.24 -39.00
C GLY A 693 -20.47 15.92 -40.22
N ALA A 694 -20.60 16.72 -41.29
CA ALA A 694 -19.79 16.60 -42.49
C ALA A 694 -18.32 16.97 -42.24
N GLN A 695 -18.06 17.97 -41.39
CA GLN A 695 -16.69 18.41 -41.03
C GLN A 695 -15.95 17.38 -40.18
N ALA A 696 -16.64 16.74 -39.23
CA ALA A 696 -16.06 15.82 -38.26
C ALA A 696 -16.20 14.33 -38.65
N GLY A 697 -16.68 14.04 -39.86
CA GLY A 697 -16.75 12.68 -40.41
C GLY A 697 -17.81 11.79 -39.75
N TYR A 698 -18.89 12.37 -39.25
CA TYR A 698 -20.06 11.62 -38.78
C TYR A 698 -20.80 11.03 -39.97
N THR A 699 -21.31 9.81 -39.83
CA THR A 699 -22.06 9.14 -40.91
C THR A 699 -23.53 9.56 -40.99
N ASN A 700 -24.01 10.42 -40.07
CA ASN A 700 -25.39 10.88 -39.99
C ASN A 700 -25.45 12.42 -39.90
N ASP A 701 -25.53 13.07 -41.05
CA ASP A 701 -25.61 14.54 -41.16
C ASP A 701 -26.96 15.13 -40.66
N SER A 702 -27.97 14.29 -40.38
CA SER A 702 -29.28 14.78 -39.92
C SER A 702 -29.31 15.22 -38.44
N ASP A 703 -28.21 15.04 -37.70
CA ASP A 703 -28.11 15.31 -36.26
C ASP A 703 -26.92 16.23 -35.91
N ASN A 704 -26.54 17.11 -36.86
CA ASN A 704 -25.36 17.97 -36.78
C ASN A 704 -25.30 18.79 -35.49
N THR A 705 -26.40 19.41 -35.08
CA THR A 705 -26.42 20.23 -33.86
C THR A 705 -26.05 19.42 -32.62
N ARG A 706 -26.60 18.21 -32.45
CA ARG A 706 -26.24 17.36 -31.30
C ARG A 706 -24.79 16.89 -31.41
N ASN A 707 -24.31 16.55 -32.60
CA ASN A 707 -22.90 16.18 -32.81
C ASN A 707 -21.94 17.32 -32.48
N ALA A 708 -22.26 18.56 -32.89
CA ALA A 708 -21.50 19.76 -32.56
C ALA A 708 -21.45 20.00 -31.05
N ILE A 709 -22.60 19.91 -30.37
CA ILE A 709 -22.70 20.06 -28.91
C ILE A 709 -21.95 18.93 -28.19
N THR A 710 -22.06 17.68 -28.68
CA THR A 710 -21.32 16.53 -28.15
C THR A 710 -19.82 16.77 -28.22
N GLN A 711 -19.29 17.21 -29.36
CA GLN A 711 -17.86 17.47 -29.48
C GLN A 711 -17.41 18.69 -28.69
N LEU A 712 -18.20 19.76 -28.64
CA LEU A 712 -17.94 20.92 -27.79
C LEU A 712 -17.73 20.51 -26.33
N PHE A 713 -18.65 19.74 -25.76
CA PHE A 713 -18.55 19.31 -24.37
C PHE A 713 -17.52 18.19 -24.16
N THR A 714 -17.29 17.35 -25.17
CA THR A 714 -16.18 16.38 -25.17
C THR A 714 -14.83 17.11 -25.03
N ASP A 715 -14.65 18.17 -25.81
CA ASP A 715 -13.47 19.02 -25.79
C ASP A 715 -13.34 19.82 -24.50
N GLY A 716 -14.42 20.46 -24.06
CA GLY A 716 -14.43 21.32 -22.88
C GLY A 716 -14.18 20.58 -21.57
N TYR A 717 -14.80 19.41 -21.37
CA TYR A 717 -14.76 18.71 -20.08
C TYR A 717 -13.69 17.60 -19.99
N TRP A 718 -13.33 16.97 -21.11
CA TRP A 718 -12.46 15.79 -21.11
C TRP A 718 -11.22 15.96 -21.98
N ARG A 719 -11.37 16.10 -23.31
CA ARG A 719 -10.25 15.99 -24.26
C ARG A 719 -9.24 17.11 -24.08
N CYS A 720 -9.63 18.36 -24.29
CA CYS A 720 -8.69 19.48 -24.24
C CYS A 720 -8.09 19.72 -22.84
N PRO A 721 -8.82 19.64 -21.71
CA PRO A 721 -8.19 19.78 -20.40
C PRO A 721 -7.23 18.61 -20.10
N SER A 722 -7.51 17.39 -20.57
CA SER A 722 -6.58 16.25 -20.48
C SER A 722 -5.31 16.44 -21.31
N TRP A 723 -5.41 17.10 -22.46
CA TRP A 723 -4.26 17.44 -23.29
C TRP A 723 -3.44 18.57 -22.66
N THR A 724 -4.09 19.57 -22.08
CA THR A 724 -3.44 20.61 -21.28
C THR A 724 -2.71 20.02 -20.08
N PHE A 725 -3.32 19.05 -19.38
CA PHE A 725 -2.64 18.28 -18.35
C PHE A 725 -1.43 17.53 -18.91
N SER A 726 -1.56 16.86 -20.06
CA SER A 726 -0.46 16.09 -20.67
C SER A 726 0.74 16.99 -21.01
N ARG A 727 0.50 18.15 -21.63
CA ARG A 727 1.55 19.16 -21.88
C ARG A 727 2.20 19.64 -20.58
N SER A 728 1.38 19.93 -19.56
CA SER A 728 1.86 20.41 -18.27
C SER A 728 2.70 19.35 -17.58
N TRP A 729 2.26 18.10 -17.56
CA TRP A 729 2.99 16.94 -17.03
C TRP A 729 4.35 16.79 -17.70
N ALA A 730 4.38 16.80 -19.03
CA ALA A 730 5.63 16.75 -19.81
C ALA A 730 6.55 17.94 -19.50
N SER A 731 6.01 19.15 -19.40
CA SER A 731 6.79 20.36 -19.09
C SER A 731 7.46 20.35 -17.71
N LYS A 732 6.91 19.58 -16.77
CA LYS A 732 7.48 19.40 -15.42
C LYS A 732 8.44 18.20 -15.33
N GLY A 733 8.73 17.53 -16.44
CA GLY A 733 9.64 16.39 -16.52
C GLY A 733 8.95 15.02 -16.38
N GLY A 734 7.62 14.99 -16.35
CA GLY A 734 6.85 13.74 -16.29
C GLY A 734 6.78 13.02 -17.64
N VAL A 735 6.66 11.70 -17.61
CA VAL A 735 6.40 10.88 -18.79
C VAL A 735 4.89 10.71 -18.96
N VAL A 736 4.36 11.01 -20.14
CA VAL A 736 2.93 10.88 -20.46
C VAL A 736 2.72 10.37 -21.89
N TYR A 737 1.76 9.48 -22.06
CA TYR A 737 1.27 9.04 -23.36
C TYR A 737 -0.22 9.31 -23.46
N THR A 738 -0.63 10.09 -24.46
CA THR A 738 -2.03 10.46 -24.67
C THR A 738 -2.66 9.61 -25.76
N GLY A 739 -3.91 9.18 -25.60
CA GLY A 739 -4.62 8.40 -26.62
C GLY A 739 -6.11 8.71 -26.67
N GLU A 740 -6.76 8.35 -27.77
CA GLU A 740 -8.20 8.48 -27.96
C GLU A 740 -8.77 7.22 -28.60
N PHE A 741 -9.74 6.58 -27.95
CA PHE A 741 -10.50 5.46 -28.49
C PHE A 741 -11.40 5.93 -29.64
N GLN A 742 -11.08 5.49 -30.86
CA GLN A 742 -11.87 5.72 -32.07
C GLN A 742 -12.95 4.67 -32.29
N ASN A 743 -12.83 3.54 -31.60
CA ASN A 743 -13.79 2.45 -31.58
C ASN A 743 -14.01 2.01 -30.13
N GLY A 744 -15.19 1.49 -29.83
CA GLY A 744 -15.59 1.09 -28.48
C GLY A 744 -16.67 0.02 -28.50
N ALA A 745 -17.15 -0.33 -27.31
CA ALA A 745 -18.31 -1.19 -27.12
C ALA A 745 -19.29 -0.50 -26.18
N THR A 746 -20.53 -0.29 -26.63
CA THR A 746 -21.57 0.38 -25.85
C THR A 746 -21.69 -0.23 -24.45
N TYR A 747 -21.31 0.55 -23.44
CA TYR A 747 -21.31 0.09 -22.06
C TYR A 747 -22.74 -0.13 -21.54
N TYR A 748 -22.93 -0.92 -20.48
CA TYR A 748 -24.29 -1.22 -20.00
C TYR A 748 -25.07 0.04 -19.59
N ALA A 749 -24.38 1.05 -19.04
CA ALA A 749 -24.98 2.34 -18.71
C ALA A 749 -25.47 3.11 -19.95
N ASN A 750 -24.91 2.83 -21.13
CA ASN A 750 -25.28 3.44 -22.40
C ASN A 750 -26.32 2.61 -23.19
N GLN A 751 -26.71 1.43 -22.73
CA GLN A 751 -27.54 0.48 -23.51
C GLN A 751 -28.93 1.02 -23.90
N ASN A 752 -29.46 1.95 -23.11
CA ASN A 752 -30.77 2.58 -23.35
C ASN A 752 -30.65 3.93 -24.07
N ASN A 753 -29.43 4.39 -24.36
CA ASN A 753 -29.19 5.66 -25.03
C ASN A 753 -29.10 5.44 -26.54
N ALA A 754 -30.13 5.89 -27.27
CA ALA A 754 -30.20 5.72 -28.73
C ALA A 754 -29.09 6.46 -29.48
N TYR A 755 -28.56 7.56 -28.93
CA TYR A 755 -27.45 8.31 -29.51
C TYR A 755 -26.15 7.52 -29.43
N CYS A 756 -25.78 7.01 -28.26
CA CYS A 756 -24.57 6.22 -28.07
C CYS A 756 -24.55 4.87 -28.80
N LYS A 757 -25.73 4.37 -29.19
CA LYS A 757 -25.85 3.14 -29.99
C LYS A 757 -25.68 3.36 -31.49
N GLN A 758 -25.59 4.60 -31.96
CA GLN A 758 -25.40 4.86 -33.38
C GLN A 758 -24.04 4.33 -33.84
N SER A 759 -23.98 3.86 -35.08
CA SER A 759 -22.74 3.36 -35.66
C SER A 759 -21.67 4.45 -35.67
N GLY A 760 -20.47 4.12 -35.17
CA GLY A 760 -19.32 5.03 -35.14
C GLY A 760 -19.29 6.02 -33.98
N MET A 761 -20.24 5.94 -33.04
CA MET A 761 -20.20 6.68 -31.78
C MET A 761 -19.37 5.90 -30.77
N VAL A 762 -18.56 6.61 -29.99
CA VAL A 762 -17.84 6.04 -28.85
C VAL A 762 -18.08 6.94 -27.64
N CYS A 763 -19.15 6.65 -26.90
CA CYS A 763 -19.58 7.45 -25.76
C CYS A 763 -18.73 7.17 -24.51
N HIS A 764 -18.76 8.10 -23.56
CA HIS A 764 -18.13 7.92 -22.25
C HIS A 764 -18.46 6.53 -21.67
N GLN A 765 -17.44 5.82 -21.18
CA GLN A 765 -17.45 4.43 -20.67
C GLN A 765 -17.38 3.31 -21.72
N ASP A 766 -17.51 3.59 -23.02
CA ASP A 766 -17.49 2.55 -24.07
C ASP A 766 -16.10 1.89 -24.26
N ASP A 767 -15.09 2.39 -23.58
CA ASP A 767 -13.75 1.83 -23.49
C ASP A 767 -13.61 0.74 -22.40
N ILE A 768 -14.53 0.68 -21.42
CA ILE A 768 -14.43 -0.24 -20.27
C ILE A 768 -14.51 -1.70 -20.73
N TYR A 769 -15.56 -2.06 -21.49
CA TYR A 769 -15.71 -3.44 -22.00
C TYR A 769 -14.54 -3.86 -22.89
N ILE A 770 -14.01 -2.92 -23.68
CA ILE A 770 -12.88 -3.14 -24.57
C ILE A 770 -11.61 -3.45 -23.78
N LEU A 771 -11.30 -2.66 -22.74
CA LEU A 771 -10.14 -2.87 -21.88
C LEU A 771 -10.26 -4.20 -21.13
N PHE A 772 -11.39 -4.43 -20.47
CA PHE A 772 -11.60 -5.64 -19.66
C PHE A 772 -11.73 -6.91 -20.50
N GLY A 773 -12.01 -6.79 -21.82
CA GLY A 773 -12.26 -7.92 -22.69
C GLY A 773 -13.57 -8.62 -22.39
N THR A 774 -14.57 -7.85 -21.94
CA THR A 774 -15.88 -8.32 -21.46
C THR A 774 -17.03 -7.86 -22.36
N THR A 775 -16.72 -7.33 -23.55
CA THR A 775 -17.72 -6.96 -24.57
C THR A 775 -18.64 -8.15 -24.87
N PRO A 776 -19.98 -8.00 -24.74
CA PRO A 776 -20.92 -9.02 -25.18
C PRO A 776 -20.88 -9.16 -26.70
N SER A 777 -20.60 -10.36 -27.20
CA SER A 777 -20.58 -10.68 -28.65
C SER A 777 -19.74 -9.68 -29.48
N PRO A 778 -18.41 -9.60 -29.25
CA PRO A 778 -17.58 -8.57 -29.86
C PRO A 778 -17.46 -8.76 -31.38
N THR A 779 -17.49 -7.66 -32.11
CA THR A 779 -17.13 -7.64 -33.54
C THR A 779 -15.63 -7.92 -33.72
N SER A 780 -15.20 -8.24 -34.95
CA SER A 780 -13.77 -8.40 -35.26
C SER A 780 -12.95 -7.17 -34.92
N ALA A 781 -13.49 -5.97 -35.15
CA ALA A 781 -12.81 -4.71 -34.86
C ALA A 781 -12.66 -4.47 -33.34
N GLN A 782 -13.70 -4.78 -32.56
CA GLN A 782 -13.65 -4.69 -31.10
C GLN A 782 -12.67 -5.73 -30.52
N THR A 783 -12.67 -6.96 -31.06
CA THR A 783 -11.72 -8.00 -30.66
C THR A 783 -10.27 -7.58 -30.92
N ALA A 784 -9.99 -7.03 -32.10
CA ALA A 784 -8.66 -6.53 -32.45
C ALA A 784 -8.22 -5.37 -31.53
N LEU A 785 -9.14 -4.46 -31.21
CA LEU A 785 -8.88 -3.35 -30.30
C LEU A 785 -8.64 -3.82 -28.85
N THR A 786 -9.41 -4.79 -28.35
CA THR A 786 -9.17 -5.42 -27.04
C THR A 786 -7.77 -6.03 -26.98
N GLN A 787 -7.35 -6.75 -28.02
CA GLN A 787 -5.99 -7.31 -28.09
C GLN A 787 -4.93 -6.21 -28.11
N GLU A 788 -5.14 -5.14 -28.89
CA GLU A 788 -4.25 -3.99 -28.92
C GLU A 788 -4.11 -3.36 -27.54
N ILE A 789 -5.21 -2.94 -26.92
CA ILE A 789 -5.15 -2.21 -25.66
C ILE A 789 -4.57 -3.07 -24.53
N GLN A 790 -4.91 -4.36 -24.46
CA GLN A 790 -4.35 -5.26 -23.45
C GLN A 790 -2.86 -5.52 -23.67
N SER A 791 -2.39 -5.58 -24.92
CA SER A 791 -0.97 -5.69 -25.23
C SER A 791 -0.21 -4.43 -24.79
N ARG A 792 -0.76 -3.24 -25.08
CA ARG A 792 -0.20 -1.95 -24.64
C ARG A 792 -0.17 -1.83 -23.13
N TYR A 793 -1.25 -2.21 -22.45
CA TYR A 793 -1.31 -2.29 -20.99
C TYR A 793 -0.28 -3.27 -20.43
N SER A 794 -0.12 -4.46 -21.03
CA SER A 794 0.88 -5.45 -20.60
C SER A 794 2.30 -4.87 -20.61
N SER A 795 2.64 -4.08 -21.63
CA SER A 795 3.93 -3.38 -21.70
C SER A 795 4.01 -2.26 -20.65
N PHE A 796 2.98 -1.40 -20.57
CA PHE A 796 2.97 -0.25 -19.69
C PHE A 796 3.11 -0.63 -18.21
N ILE A 797 2.38 -1.63 -17.73
CA ILE A 797 2.43 -2.05 -16.32
C ILE A 797 3.79 -2.67 -15.93
N ARG A 798 4.65 -2.98 -16.89
CA ARG A 798 6.00 -3.55 -16.65
C ARG A 798 7.08 -2.48 -16.68
N SER A 799 6.98 -1.53 -17.59
CA SER A 799 8.08 -0.62 -17.94
C SER A 799 7.70 0.87 -17.91
N GLY A 800 6.43 1.21 -17.74
CA GLY A 800 5.93 2.58 -17.92
C GLY A 800 5.87 3.03 -19.39
N VAL A 801 6.06 2.11 -20.35
CA VAL A 801 6.02 2.39 -21.80
C VAL A 801 4.94 1.53 -22.46
N PRO A 802 3.94 2.10 -23.16
CA PRO A 802 2.80 1.36 -23.71
C PRO A 802 3.07 0.73 -25.08
N ASN A 803 4.34 0.51 -25.44
CA ASN A 803 4.75 -0.05 -26.72
C ASN A 803 5.20 -1.52 -26.54
N PRO A 804 4.45 -2.50 -27.04
CA PRO A 804 4.85 -3.90 -26.98
C PRO A 804 6.08 -4.20 -27.84
N SER A 805 6.92 -5.14 -27.41
CA SER A 805 8.18 -5.50 -28.09
C SER A 805 8.01 -6.20 -29.44
N SER A 806 6.84 -6.76 -29.72
CA SER A 806 6.56 -7.50 -30.95
C SER A 806 6.40 -6.62 -32.19
N GLY A 807 6.39 -5.28 -32.06
CA GLY A 807 6.20 -4.35 -33.17
C GLY A 807 4.84 -4.47 -33.88
N SER A 808 3.87 -5.18 -33.27
CA SER A 808 2.58 -5.52 -33.90
C SER A 808 1.63 -4.32 -34.04
N TYR A 809 1.93 -3.20 -33.37
CA TYR A 809 1.12 -1.99 -33.39
C TYR A 809 1.99 -0.77 -33.63
N ALA A 810 1.37 0.29 -34.19
CA ALA A 810 2.03 1.57 -34.35
C ALA A 810 2.56 2.09 -33.00
N ALA A 811 3.75 2.70 -33.03
CA ALA A 811 4.38 3.25 -31.85
C ALA A 811 3.50 4.37 -31.26
N TRP A 812 3.22 4.24 -29.97
CA TRP A 812 2.60 5.28 -29.16
C TRP A 812 3.69 6.23 -28.70
N ALA A 813 3.80 7.37 -29.38
CA ALA A 813 4.78 8.39 -29.05
C ALA A 813 4.46 9.05 -27.69
N GLN A 814 5.51 9.38 -26.94
CA GLN A 814 5.37 10.18 -25.71
C GLN A 814 4.89 11.58 -26.08
N SER A 815 3.95 12.12 -25.31
CA SER A 815 3.46 13.49 -25.50
C SER A 815 4.49 14.49 -24.98
N GLY A 816 4.64 15.61 -25.71
CA GLY A 816 5.58 16.68 -25.38
C GLY A 816 4.93 17.82 -24.61
N SER A 817 5.74 18.83 -24.27
CA SER A 817 5.27 20.05 -23.59
C SER A 817 4.48 21.00 -24.49
N THR A 818 4.48 20.76 -25.81
CA THR A 818 3.79 21.59 -26.81
C THR A 818 2.83 20.75 -27.61
N ASP A 819 3.33 19.69 -28.25
CA ASP A 819 2.51 18.78 -29.05
C ASP A 819 2.08 17.54 -28.25
N VAL A 820 0.81 17.21 -28.35
CA VAL A 820 0.20 16.02 -27.75
C VAL A 820 0.02 15.00 -28.86
N ALA A 821 0.98 14.09 -28.97
CA ALA A 821 0.94 13.00 -29.95
C ALA A 821 -0.12 11.94 -29.59
N ALA A 822 -1.40 12.34 -29.58
CA ALA A 822 -2.51 11.52 -29.13
C ALA A 822 -2.77 10.38 -30.11
N LEU A 823 -2.49 9.13 -29.71
CA LEU A 823 -2.69 7.96 -30.57
C LEU A 823 -4.17 7.65 -30.77
N LYS A 824 -4.60 7.40 -32.01
CA LYS A 824 -5.95 6.90 -32.31
C LYS A 824 -6.04 5.39 -32.06
N LEU A 825 -6.55 4.99 -30.89
CA LEU A 825 -6.73 3.58 -30.51
C LEU A 825 -7.91 2.98 -31.30
N GLY A 826 -7.67 1.86 -31.99
CA GLY A 826 -8.64 1.29 -32.92
C GLY A 826 -8.77 2.08 -34.24
N GLY A 827 -7.84 2.98 -34.51
CA GLY A 827 -7.73 3.77 -35.73
C GLY A 827 -6.30 3.80 -36.27
N THR A 828 -5.98 4.81 -37.10
CA THR A 828 -4.63 4.98 -37.66
C THR A 828 -4.10 6.39 -37.41
N GLY A 829 -2.81 6.50 -37.10
CA GLY A 829 -2.12 7.78 -36.85
C GLY A 829 -2.48 8.43 -35.51
N THR A 830 -2.21 9.73 -35.43
CA THR A 830 -2.51 10.57 -34.27
C THR A 830 -3.73 11.45 -34.50
N ARG A 831 -4.36 11.91 -33.42
CA ARG A 831 -5.43 12.90 -33.44
C ARG A 831 -4.82 14.30 -33.61
N PRO A 832 -5.26 15.11 -34.59
CA PRO A 832 -4.86 16.52 -34.68
C PRO A 832 -5.42 17.32 -33.49
N ALA A 833 -4.76 18.42 -33.13
CA ALA A 833 -5.16 19.21 -31.97
C ALA A 833 -6.51 19.92 -32.13
N GLU A 834 -6.85 20.40 -33.33
CA GLU A 834 -8.12 21.08 -33.60
C GLU A 834 -8.42 22.15 -32.52
N ALA A 835 -9.60 22.11 -31.89
CA ALA A 835 -9.97 23.04 -30.84
C ALA A 835 -9.11 22.91 -29.56
N CYS A 836 -8.43 21.77 -29.35
CA CYS A 836 -7.52 21.57 -28.23
C CYS A 836 -6.15 22.22 -28.42
N ASP A 837 -5.97 23.03 -29.46
CA ASP A 837 -4.88 23.99 -29.53
C ASP A 837 -4.88 24.91 -28.29
N PRO A 838 -3.72 25.11 -27.61
CA PRO A 838 -3.67 25.90 -26.38
C PRO A 838 -4.12 27.36 -26.52
N THR A 839 -4.20 27.90 -27.74
CA THR A 839 -4.65 29.28 -27.97
C THR A 839 -6.17 29.42 -27.87
N PHE A 840 -6.93 28.34 -28.01
CA PHE A 840 -8.39 28.34 -27.88
C PHE A 840 -8.84 27.85 -26.50
N TRP A 841 -8.97 26.54 -26.27
CA TRP A 841 -9.32 25.99 -24.96
C TRP A 841 -8.19 26.19 -23.95
N GLY A 842 -8.53 26.73 -22.78
CA GLY A 842 -7.59 27.09 -21.71
C GLY A 842 -7.00 28.50 -21.82
N SER A 843 -7.19 29.19 -22.95
CA SER A 843 -6.74 30.57 -23.19
C SER A 843 -7.90 31.50 -23.51
N GLN A 844 -8.54 31.35 -24.67
CA GLN A 844 -9.72 32.14 -25.06
C GLN A 844 -10.99 31.63 -24.36
N VAL A 845 -11.14 30.31 -24.26
CA VAL A 845 -12.24 29.66 -23.54
C VAL A 845 -11.66 29.00 -22.29
N PRO A 846 -11.74 29.63 -21.12
CA PRO A 846 -11.17 29.08 -19.89
C PRO A 846 -11.93 27.85 -19.41
N TYR A 847 -11.18 26.89 -18.86
CA TYR A 847 -11.69 25.72 -18.14
C TYR A 847 -12.37 26.14 -16.83
N ASP A 848 -13.25 25.30 -16.29
CA ASP A 848 -13.96 25.61 -15.05
C ASP A 848 -13.00 25.79 -13.87
N TYR A 849 -11.95 24.97 -13.76
CA TYR A 849 -10.93 25.17 -12.73
C TYR A 849 -10.20 26.53 -12.87
N GLN A 850 -10.12 27.12 -14.07
CA GLN A 850 -9.55 28.46 -14.25
C GLN A 850 -10.56 29.54 -13.85
N VAL A 851 -11.82 29.41 -14.27
CA VAL A 851 -12.91 30.36 -13.96
C VAL A 851 -13.13 30.47 -12.45
N TYR A 852 -13.12 29.33 -11.75
CA TYR A 852 -13.37 29.27 -10.30
C TYR A 852 -12.08 29.29 -9.46
N GLY A 853 -10.92 29.37 -10.12
CA GLY A 853 -9.59 29.44 -9.51
C GLY A 853 -9.28 28.25 -8.61
N LEU A 854 -9.61 27.04 -9.05
CA LEU A 854 -9.44 25.77 -8.32
C LEU A 854 -8.01 25.20 -8.38
#